data_AF-A0A323TIP7-F1
#
_entry.id   AF-A0A323TIP7-F1
#
_cell.length_a   1.000
_cell.length_b   1.000
_cell.length_c   1.000
_cell.angle_alpha   90.00
_cell.angle_beta   90.00
_cell.angle_gamma   90.00
#
_symmetry.space_group_name_H-M   'P 1'
#
loop_
_entity.id
_entity.type
_entity.pdbx_description
1 polymer ?
#
loop_
_entity_poly.entity_id
_entity_poly.type
_entity_poly.pdbx_seq_one_letter_code
_entity_poly.pdbx_strand_id
1 'polypeptide(L)'
;MWLRKATNLIGIPLIILFVVMAYFEVSPEQEPEVQGSGRSFQGIEADTGFVVSAANPEAVKAGVDILEQGGNAVDAAIAISFALSVVEPYGSGIGGGGSMLIYDPTDNDAEPVRYIDYRETAPLNLVTDSVSASLGGATNVDQLTEFGVPGFLKGMDYLYKQFGTMGLQQLLNPAITLADEGFKVDKYLAERFYYAQNRLNPADIPHYFPENTFIQQGNTLIQKELSTTLAEIAASEDMGTYFLEKFAPDMAQSFPILTEEDFRQYDVLVDHSPATGEFQDYQVYAAPAPLGGPVFIQALQMAELMNIEDNQPMKLATDAKVDSDKDFVDVEKQHQDDQNEVSEWERREQLKQVGSYVDFMEKIIGMNYETYRNRLTNIGDPQTSPQAAERELSLTSWEKTAELVRNWDEYVEEKASQRRFENGGDDDFLEEGTESSLPKTFVKNDEVSNIHGVYASATTGVLSDKRESFFDATSEINQYNNTTHFVIIDSDGRVVSATHTLSNFFGSGKYYKGFFLNDQLSNFSETEGSINEPYPGRRPRSFMSPAILMKEIDGDIDEIIGLGSPGGGRIPMMMAQVLIYYTMYDMDFDEAMTYMTRFQYDFNEQTEEYEIRLEPKFRELDRYDDIREELSKRGYRVTVEEGQMYFGGIQAVIYDAIRQELHGYADPRRGGSADGGSERGTAVPGTGVTGTGVPGTDVTGTRVPGTDVTGTNVTGTKIQIRQQQKGGHS
;
A
#
# COMPACT_ATOMS: atom_id res chain seq x y z
N MET A 1 31.31 -26.25 44.86
CA MET A 1 31.80 -25.08 44.10
C MET A 1 32.63 -25.44 42.86
N TRP A 2 33.39 -26.55 42.84
CA TRP A 2 34.22 -26.93 41.70
C TRP A 2 33.42 -27.47 40.49
N LEU A 3 32.32 -28.22 40.72
CA LEU A 3 31.45 -28.71 39.63
C LEU A 3 30.67 -27.60 38.89
N ARG A 4 30.38 -26.47 39.55
CA ARG A 4 29.62 -25.34 38.96
C ARG A 4 30.46 -24.45 38.04
N LYS A 5 31.80 -24.49 38.20
CA LYS A 5 32.75 -23.80 37.30
C LYS A 5 33.09 -24.65 36.07
N ALA A 6 33.05 -25.98 36.19
CA ALA A 6 33.29 -26.89 35.06
C ALA A 6 32.13 -26.91 34.05
N THR A 7 30.87 -26.78 34.50
CA THR A 7 29.70 -26.68 33.61
C THR A 7 29.69 -25.39 32.78
N ASN A 8 30.21 -24.26 33.30
CA ASN A 8 30.29 -23.01 32.55
C ASN A 8 31.48 -22.96 31.58
N LEU A 9 32.55 -23.73 31.81
CA LEU A 9 33.72 -23.79 30.94
C LEU A 9 33.55 -24.70 29.72
N ILE A 10 32.59 -25.64 29.77
CA ILE A 10 32.33 -26.61 28.68
C ILE A 10 30.94 -26.38 28.06
N GLY A 11 29.94 -25.92 28.83
CA GLY A 11 28.59 -25.68 28.34
C GLY A 11 28.44 -24.47 27.43
N ILE A 12 29.13 -23.36 27.74
CA ILE A 12 29.05 -22.13 26.93
C ILE A 12 29.69 -22.31 25.54
N PRO A 13 30.89 -22.93 25.41
CA PRO A 13 31.45 -23.23 24.10
C PRO A 13 30.61 -24.23 23.29
N LEU A 14 29.96 -25.21 23.94
CA LEU A 14 29.08 -26.17 23.25
C LEU A 14 27.78 -25.52 22.75
N ILE A 15 27.21 -24.57 23.49
CA ILE A 15 26.04 -23.81 23.04
C ILE A 15 26.42 -22.90 21.87
N ILE A 16 27.57 -22.23 21.93
CA ILE A 16 28.08 -21.41 20.81
C ILE A 16 28.36 -22.30 19.59
N LEU A 17 28.95 -23.49 19.77
CA LEU A 17 29.18 -24.43 18.67
C LEU A 17 27.86 -24.95 18.06
N PHE A 18 26.82 -25.15 18.88
CA PHE A 18 25.50 -25.57 18.40
C PHE A 18 24.77 -24.44 17.67
N VAL A 19 24.86 -23.20 18.15
CA VAL A 19 24.32 -22.00 17.48
C VAL A 19 25.06 -21.74 16.17
N VAL A 20 26.38 -21.92 16.15
CA VAL A 20 27.21 -21.76 14.95
C VAL A 20 26.94 -22.89 13.94
N MET A 21 26.76 -24.14 14.37
CA MET A 21 26.38 -25.22 13.45
C MET A 21 24.94 -25.10 12.95
N ALA A 22 24.00 -24.62 13.77
CA ALA A 22 22.65 -24.24 13.30
C ALA A 22 22.71 -23.09 12.29
N TYR A 23 23.66 -22.16 12.42
CA TYR A 23 23.92 -21.11 11.44
C TYR A 23 24.59 -21.62 10.14
N PHE A 24 25.37 -22.70 10.19
CA PHE A 24 26.03 -23.26 9.01
C PHE A 24 25.21 -24.32 8.27
N GLU A 25 24.25 -24.98 8.93
CA GLU A 25 23.26 -25.87 8.27
C GLU A 25 22.17 -25.09 7.51
N VAL A 26 21.99 -23.80 7.81
CA VAL A 26 21.31 -22.84 6.92
C VAL A 26 22.34 -22.27 5.95
N SER A 27 22.92 -23.13 5.11
CA SER A 27 23.58 -22.65 3.90
C SER A 27 22.49 -22.27 2.88
N PRO A 28 22.58 -21.11 2.21
CA PRO A 28 21.58 -20.69 1.25
C PRO A 28 21.60 -21.67 0.09
N GLU A 29 20.55 -22.48 -0.02
CA GLU A 29 20.23 -23.18 -1.24
C GLU A 29 20.07 -22.09 -2.33
N GLN A 30 20.81 -22.22 -3.43
CA GLN A 30 20.81 -21.24 -4.51
C GLN A 30 19.37 -20.95 -4.92
N GLU A 31 19.02 -19.67 -4.85
CA GLU A 31 17.70 -19.15 -5.22
C GLU A 31 17.34 -19.64 -6.64
N PRO A 32 16.17 -20.24 -6.83
CA PRO A 32 15.67 -20.47 -8.17
C PRO A 32 15.38 -19.11 -8.80
N GLU A 33 16.15 -18.76 -9.82
CA GLU A 33 15.91 -17.61 -10.70
C GLU A 33 14.50 -17.77 -11.33
N VAL A 34 13.53 -17.01 -10.82
CA VAL A 34 12.17 -16.95 -11.39
C VAL A 34 12.28 -16.17 -12.70
N GLN A 35 12.31 -16.90 -13.82
CA GLN A 35 12.22 -16.32 -15.15
C GLN A 35 10.81 -15.76 -15.38
N GLY A 36 10.67 -14.43 -15.42
CA GLY A 36 9.55 -13.77 -16.13
C GLY A 36 8.71 -12.70 -15.42
N SER A 37 9.19 -12.00 -14.38
CA SER A 37 8.51 -10.75 -13.93
C SER A 37 9.53 -9.79 -13.31
N GLY A 38 9.54 -8.52 -13.76
CA GLY A 38 10.46 -7.48 -13.29
C GLY A 38 9.81 -6.55 -12.27
N ARG A 39 10.61 -5.76 -11.54
CA ARG A 39 10.11 -4.69 -10.65
C ARG A 39 9.50 -3.53 -11.42
N SER A 40 10.06 -3.27 -12.59
CA SER A 40 9.54 -2.32 -13.54
C SER A 40 9.34 -3.03 -14.87
N PHE A 41 8.28 -2.62 -15.56
CA PHE A 41 7.95 -3.01 -16.91
C PHE A 41 7.87 -1.72 -17.72
N GLN A 42 8.64 -1.58 -18.79
CA GLN A 42 8.78 -0.30 -19.48
C GLN A 42 8.67 -0.45 -20.99
N GLY A 43 8.07 0.55 -21.62
CA GLY A 43 8.18 0.79 -23.06
C GLY A 43 7.34 -0.14 -23.93
N ILE A 44 6.11 -0.46 -23.49
CA ILE A 44 5.16 -1.16 -24.36
C ILE A 44 4.26 -0.15 -25.09
N GLU A 45 3.99 -0.40 -26.38
CA GLU A 45 3.17 0.49 -27.22
C GLU A 45 1.74 0.63 -26.67
N ALA A 46 1.31 1.86 -26.39
CA ALA A 46 0.03 2.14 -25.73
C ALA A 46 -1.20 1.65 -26.52
N ASP A 47 -1.19 1.78 -27.84
CA ASP A 47 -2.31 1.40 -28.72
C ASP A 47 -2.66 -0.10 -28.72
N THR A 48 -1.76 -0.95 -28.21
CA THR A 48 -1.94 -2.41 -28.23
C THR A 48 -1.52 -3.09 -26.94
N GLY A 49 -0.94 -2.33 -26.02
CA GLY A 49 -0.30 -2.82 -24.82
C GLY A 49 -1.21 -2.75 -23.60
N PHE A 50 -0.89 -3.54 -22.59
CA PHE A 50 -1.45 -3.42 -21.26
C PHE A 50 -0.34 -3.60 -20.23
N VAL A 51 -0.55 -3.07 -19.03
CA VAL A 51 0.39 -3.19 -17.91
C VAL A 51 -0.38 -3.42 -16.61
N VAL A 52 0.15 -4.31 -15.78
CA VAL A 52 -0.32 -4.64 -14.43
C VAL A 52 0.82 -4.43 -13.45
N SER A 53 0.57 -3.72 -12.36
CA SER A 53 1.49 -3.61 -11.23
C SER A 53 0.75 -3.95 -9.93
N ALA A 54 1.30 -4.87 -9.14
CA ALA A 54 0.67 -5.34 -7.90
C ALA A 54 1.73 -5.76 -6.87
N ALA A 55 1.32 -5.80 -5.60
CA ALA A 55 2.19 -6.17 -4.48
C ALA A 55 2.72 -7.62 -4.53
N ASN A 56 2.15 -8.50 -5.36
CA ASN A 56 2.55 -9.90 -5.47
C ASN A 56 2.68 -10.38 -6.93
N PRO A 57 3.78 -11.06 -7.32
CA PRO A 57 3.97 -11.56 -8.68
C PRO A 57 2.90 -12.53 -9.19
N GLU A 58 2.36 -13.41 -8.33
CA GLU A 58 1.30 -14.34 -8.73
C GLU A 58 -0.01 -13.60 -9.02
N ALA A 59 -0.25 -12.48 -8.33
CA ALA A 59 -1.38 -11.61 -8.62
C ALA A 59 -1.18 -10.86 -9.94
N VAL A 60 0.01 -10.32 -10.20
CA VAL A 60 0.36 -9.73 -11.51
C VAL A 60 0.08 -10.73 -12.63
N LYS A 61 0.58 -11.97 -12.47
CA LYS A 61 0.34 -13.04 -13.43
C LYS A 61 -1.15 -13.30 -13.67
N ALA A 62 -1.97 -13.35 -12.62
CA ALA A 62 -3.41 -13.53 -12.77
C ALA A 62 -4.06 -12.40 -13.60
N GLY A 63 -3.62 -11.15 -13.40
CA GLY A 63 -4.09 -10.01 -14.21
C GLY A 63 -3.65 -10.08 -15.67
N VAL A 64 -2.36 -10.34 -15.90
CA VAL A 64 -1.78 -10.48 -17.26
C VAL A 64 -2.48 -11.60 -18.02
N ASP A 65 -2.65 -12.78 -17.41
CA ASP A 65 -3.30 -13.92 -18.06
C ASP A 65 -4.74 -13.58 -18.51
N ILE A 66 -5.46 -12.74 -17.75
CA ILE A 66 -6.82 -12.29 -18.09
C ILE A 66 -6.82 -11.29 -19.24
N LEU A 67 -5.89 -10.33 -19.24
CA LEU A 67 -5.73 -9.35 -20.33
C LEU A 67 -5.31 -10.04 -21.63
N GLU A 68 -4.40 -11.01 -21.58
CA GLU A 68 -4.00 -11.83 -22.74
C GLU A 68 -5.16 -12.66 -23.32
N GLN A 69 -6.16 -13.00 -22.49
CA GLN A 69 -7.37 -13.71 -22.91
C GLN A 69 -8.45 -12.78 -23.48
N GLY A 70 -8.17 -11.47 -23.56
CA GLY A 70 -9.08 -10.45 -24.08
C GLY A 70 -10.07 -9.89 -23.05
N GLY A 71 -9.79 -10.05 -21.75
CA GLY A 71 -10.49 -9.32 -20.70
C GLY A 71 -10.03 -7.86 -20.64
N ASN A 72 -10.83 -7.00 -20.02
CA ASN A 72 -10.46 -5.60 -19.80
C ASN A 72 -9.76 -5.38 -18.44
N ALA A 73 -9.38 -4.13 -18.14
CA ALA A 73 -8.74 -3.78 -16.87
C ALA A 73 -9.59 -4.15 -15.64
N VAL A 74 -10.93 -4.13 -15.73
CA VAL A 74 -11.82 -4.49 -14.60
C VAL A 74 -11.92 -6.00 -14.42
N ASP A 75 -11.97 -6.76 -15.52
CA ASP A 75 -11.85 -8.24 -15.48
C ASP A 75 -10.53 -8.64 -14.81
N ALA A 76 -9.42 -8.03 -15.22
CA ALA A 76 -8.11 -8.26 -14.61
C ALA A 76 -8.09 -7.85 -13.13
N ALA A 77 -8.70 -6.72 -12.78
CA ALA A 77 -8.82 -6.28 -11.39
C ALA A 77 -9.56 -7.30 -10.52
N ILE A 78 -10.66 -7.89 -11.00
CA ILE A 78 -11.40 -8.93 -10.27
C ILE A 78 -10.52 -10.17 -10.07
N ALA A 79 -9.81 -10.63 -11.09
CA ALA A 79 -8.93 -11.79 -10.99
C ALA A 79 -7.76 -11.56 -10.01
N ILE A 80 -7.09 -10.40 -10.10
CA ILE A 80 -6.04 -9.96 -9.17
C ILE A 80 -6.58 -9.93 -7.73
N SER A 81 -7.78 -9.39 -7.54
CA SER A 81 -8.42 -9.27 -6.22
C SER A 81 -8.62 -10.61 -5.54
N PHE A 82 -9.08 -11.62 -6.28
CA PHE A 82 -9.22 -12.98 -5.75
C PHE A 82 -7.86 -13.68 -5.61
N ALA A 83 -6.90 -13.45 -6.51
CA ALA A 83 -5.55 -13.99 -6.38
C ALA A 83 -4.84 -13.47 -5.12
N LEU A 84 -4.94 -12.17 -4.83
CA LEU A 84 -4.41 -11.56 -3.60
C LEU A 84 -5.06 -12.11 -2.33
N SER A 85 -6.34 -12.53 -2.39
CA SER A 85 -6.99 -13.24 -1.28
C SER A 85 -6.29 -14.57 -0.94
N VAL A 86 -5.56 -15.16 -1.90
CA VAL A 86 -4.84 -16.43 -1.77
C VAL A 86 -3.38 -16.21 -1.40
N VAL A 87 -2.68 -15.30 -2.10
CA VAL A 87 -1.23 -15.12 -1.97
C VAL A 87 -0.82 -14.09 -0.92
N GLU A 88 -1.71 -13.14 -0.60
CA GLU A 88 -1.56 -12.18 0.49
C GLU A 88 -2.74 -12.21 1.49
N PRO A 89 -3.03 -13.38 2.09
CA PRO A 89 -4.18 -13.54 3.01
C PRO A 89 -4.04 -12.71 4.29
N TYR A 90 -2.85 -12.16 4.53
CA TYR A 90 -2.58 -11.20 5.59
C TYR A 90 -3.07 -9.79 5.27
N GLY A 91 -3.12 -9.40 3.99
CA GLY A 91 -3.32 -8.00 3.60
C GLY A 91 -4.75 -7.71 3.18
N SER A 92 -5.38 -8.65 2.46
CA SER A 92 -6.70 -8.48 1.86
C SER A 92 -7.43 -9.80 1.69
N GLY A 93 -8.73 -9.74 1.42
CA GLY A 93 -9.48 -10.86 0.87
C GLY A 93 -10.98 -10.76 1.07
N ILE A 94 -11.65 -11.90 0.85
CA ILE A 94 -13.12 -12.06 0.91
C ILE A 94 -13.73 -11.50 2.22
N GLY A 95 -13.01 -11.63 3.34
CA GLY A 95 -13.46 -11.16 4.66
C GLY A 95 -13.24 -9.67 4.93
N GLY A 96 -12.78 -8.90 3.95
CA GLY A 96 -12.55 -7.45 4.06
C GLY A 96 -13.35 -6.63 3.06
N GLY A 97 -12.73 -5.55 2.61
CA GLY A 97 -13.28 -4.58 1.68
C GLY A 97 -12.19 -3.74 1.03
N GLY A 98 -12.60 -2.65 0.40
CA GLY A 98 -11.68 -1.79 -0.31
C GLY A 98 -12.37 -0.69 -1.10
N SER A 99 -11.61 -0.09 -1.99
CA SER A 99 -12.10 0.94 -2.91
C SER A 99 -11.33 0.90 -4.22
N MET A 100 -12.00 1.30 -5.30
CA MET A 100 -11.46 1.29 -6.65
C MET A 100 -11.77 2.59 -7.37
N LEU A 101 -10.77 3.16 -8.05
CA LEU A 101 -10.94 4.21 -9.04
C LEU A 101 -10.85 3.61 -10.43
N ILE A 102 -11.74 4.03 -11.33
CA ILE A 102 -11.78 3.59 -12.72
C ILE A 102 -11.84 4.82 -13.60
N TYR A 103 -10.79 5.02 -14.40
CA TYR A 103 -10.82 5.90 -15.56
C TYR A 103 -11.14 5.05 -16.79
N ASP A 104 -12.15 5.42 -17.55
CA ASP A 104 -12.53 4.74 -18.79
C ASP A 104 -12.60 5.77 -19.94
N PRO A 105 -11.65 5.78 -20.88
CA PRO A 105 -11.62 6.74 -21.99
C PRO A 105 -12.78 6.52 -22.98
N THR A 106 -13.45 5.38 -22.93
CA THR A 106 -14.62 5.08 -23.78
C THR A 106 -15.91 5.67 -23.22
N ASP A 107 -15.89 6.03 -21.94
CA ASP A 107 -17.00 6.65 -21.25
C ASP A 107 -17.05 8.15 -21.56
N ASN A 108 -18.26 8.66 -21.85
CA ASN A 108 -18.47 10.09 -22.16
C ASN A 108 -19.14 10.82 -21.00
N ASP A 109 -18.90 10.33 -19.79
CA ASP A 109 -19.44 10.91 -18.57
C ASP A 109 -18.80 12.26 -18.24
N ALA A 110 -19.55 13.08 -17.50
CA ALA A 110 -19.10 14.40 -17.09
C ALA A 110 -17.97 14.36 -16.03
N GLU A 111 -17.85 13.25 -15.31
CA GLU A 111 -16.74 12.96 -14.40
C GLU A 111 -15.87 11.86 -15.02
N PRO A 112 -14.58 12.11 -15.30
CA PRO A 112 -13.74 11.17 -16.04
C PRO A 112 -13.35 9.93 -15.22
N VAL A 113 -13.39 10.03 -13.88
CA VAL A 113 -12.99 8.95 -12.98
C VAL A 113 -14.15 8.57 -12.06
N ARG A 114 -14.52 7.30 -12.09
CA ARG A 114 -15.54 6.71 -11.21
C ARG A 114 -14.90 6.21 -9.92
N TYR A 115 -15.57 6.42 -8.79
CA TYR A 115 -15.16 5.89 -7.48
C TYR A 115 -16.15 4.83 -6.99
N ILE A 116 -15.64 3.64 -6.68
CA ILE A 116 -16.43 2.51 -6.18
C ILE A 116 -15.96 2.18 -4.76
N ASP A 117 -16.84 2.35 -3.78
CA ASP A 117 -16.60 2.06 -2.36
C ASP A 117 -17.29 0.77 -1.93
N TYR A 118 -16.49 -0.23 -1.60
CA TYR A 118 -16.94 -1.50 -1.02
C TYR A 118 -16.23 -1.74 0.32
N ARG A 119 -16.05 -0.66 1.09
CA ARG A 119 -15.60 -0.74 2.47
C ARG A 119 -16.61 -1.44 3.35
N GLU A 120 -16.08 -1.99 4.42
CA GLU A 120 -16.84 -2.58 5.50
C GLU A 120 -17.62 -1.52 6.27
N THR A 121 -18.80 -1.90 6.74
CA THR A 121 -19.64 -1.06 7.61
C THR A 121 -19.74 -1.65 9.00
N ALA A 122 -20.02 -0.79 9.98
CA ALA A 122 -20.40 -1.22 11.31
C ALA A 122 -21.74 -1.97 11.28
N PRO A 123 -21.92 -3.02 12.12
CA PRO A 123 -23.21 -3.68 12.28
C PRO A 123 -24.32 -2.71 12.69
N LEU A 124 -25.54 -2.96 12.24
CA LEU A 124 -26.72 -2.13 12.53
C LEU A 124 -27.18 -2.24 13.99
N ASN A 125 -26.82 -3.33 14.67
CA ASN A 125 -27.12 -3.56 16.08
C ASN A 125 -26.04 -3.00 17.03
N LEU A 126 -25.05 -2.27 16.52
CA LEU A 126 -23.99 -1.66 17.32
C LEU A 126 -24.59 -0.74 18.40
N VAL A 127 -24.35 -1.07 19.68
CA VAL A 127 -24.86 -0.30 20.82
C VAL A 127 -23.84 0.80 21.18
N THR A 128 -24.15 2.04 20.84
CA THR A 128 -23.28 3.21 21.05
C THR A 128 -23.11 3.60 22.52
N ASP A 129 -24.13 3.39 23.35
CA ASP A 129 -24.14 3.79 24.78
C ASP A 129 -23.18 2.97 25.67
N SER A 130 -22.76 1.79 25.22
CA SER A 130 -21.81 0.91 25.94
C SER A 130 -20.35 1.14 25.56
N VAL A 131 -20.08 1.92 24.51
CA VAL A 131 -18.71 2.18 24.02
C VAL A 131 -18.09 3.38 24.75
N SER A 132 -18.86 4.41 25.08
CA SER A 132 -18.33 5.57 25.84
C SER A 132 -18.00 5.23 27.31
N ALA A 133 -18.60 4.19 27.88
CA ALA A 133 -18.40 3.79 29.28
C ALA A 133 -17.20 2.83 29.51
N SER A 134 -16.67 2.20 28.46
CA SER A 134 -15.62 1.16 28.55
C SER A 134 -14.24 1.59 28.07
N LEU A 135 -14.11 2.76 27.45
CA LEU A 135 -12.82 3.31 26.97
C LEU A 135 -12.02 4.01 28.10
N GLY A 136 -12.64 4.23 29.25
CA GLY A 136 -12.02 4.79 30.46
C GLY A 136 -11.45 3.72 31.40
N GLY A 137 -10.43 2.99 30.96
CA GLY A 137 -9.64 2.11 31.84
C GLY A 137 -9.98 0.62 31.75
N ALA A 138 -8.93 -0.18 31.73
CA ALA A 138 -8.94 -1.63 31.64
C ALA A 138 -10.04 -2.30 32.50
N THR A 139 -11.16 -2.66 31.87
CA THR A 139 -11.87 -3.96 31.96
C THR A 139 -13.04 -3.96 30.95
N ASN A 140 -13.03 -4.91 30.00
CA ASN A 140 -14.03 -5.19 28.93
C ASN A 140 -13.92 -4.41 27.60
N VAL A 141 -12.72 -4.41 26.99
CA VAL A 141 -12.53 -4.12 25.55
C VAL A 141 -13.15 -5.23 24.65
N ASP A 142 -13.60 -6.35 25.24
CA ASP A 142 -14.17 -7.51 24.54
C ASP A 142 -15.53 -7.29 23.81
N GLN A 143 -16.13 -6.08 23.85
CA GLN A 143 -17.48 -5.84 23.28
C GLN A 143 -17.56 -4.87 22.10
N LEU A 144 -16.47 -4.21 21.70
CA LEU A 144 -16.34 -3.79 20.31
C LEU A 144 -15.77 -4.99 19.56
N THR A 145 -16.61 -5.70 18.82
CA THR A 145 -16.11 -6.73 17.92
C THR A 145 -15.20 -6.09 16.89
N GLU A 146 -14.08 -6.75 16.62
CA GLU A 146 -13.02 -6.15 15.82
C GLU A 146 -13.41 -5.95 14.34
N PHE A 147 -14.35 -6.74 13.79
CA PHE A 147 -14.63 -6.78 12.35
C PHE A 147 -16.02 -6.27 11.94
N GLY A 148 -16.08 -5.57 10.81
CA GLY A 148 -17.31 -5.06 10.18
C GLY A 148 -17.89 -6.00 9.14
N VAL A 149 -19.02 -5.60 8.54
CA VAL A 149 -19.66 -6.34 7.43
C VAL A 149 -18.71 -6.37 6.23
N PRO A 150 -18.23 -7.54 5.78
CA PRO A 150 -17.32 -7.62 4.64
C PRO A 150 -17.99 -7.13 3.35
N GLY A 151 -17.36 -6.15 2.68
CA GLY A 151 -17.86 -5.55 1.44
C GLY A 151 -17.31 -6.16 0.16
N PHE A 152 -16.18 -6.88 0.25
CA PHE A 152 -15.40 -7.36 -0.89
C PHE A 152 -16.24 -8.06 -1.96
N LEU A 153 -17.02 -9.10 -1.59
CA LEU A 153 -17.80 -9.87 -2.56
C LEU A 153 -18.86 -9.04 -3.27
N LYS A 154 -19.50 -8.11 -2.54
CA LYS A 154 -20.52 -7.23 -3.09
C LYS A 154 -19.89 -6.20 -4.05
N GLY A 155 -18.71 -5.68 -3.71
CA GLY A 155 -17.92 -4.83 -4.60
C GLY A 155 -17.53 -5.53 -5.89
N MET A 156 -16.98 -6.74 -5.80
CA MET A 156 -16.61 -7.53 -6.98
C MET A 156 -17.84 -7.90 -7.83
N ASP A 157 -19.00 -8.17 -7.21
CA ASP A 157 -20.27 -8.39 -7.92
C ASP A 157 -20.71 -7.16 -8.72
N TYR A 158 -20.63 -5.98 -8.11
CA TYR A 158 -20.96 -4.73 -8.80
C TYR A 158 -20.04 -4.52 -10.01
N LEU A 159 -18.72 -4.61 -9.81
CA LEU A 159 -17.73 -4.44 -10.87
C LEU A 159 -17.93 -5.43 -12.02
N TYR A 160 -18.13 -6.71 -11.69
CA TYR A 160 -18.41 -7.76 -12.66
C TYR A 160 -19.66 -7.46 -13.49
N LYS A 161 -20.76 -7.03 -12.85
CA LYS A 161 -22.03 -6.74 -13.53
C LYS A 161 -21.99 -5.48 -14.38
N GLN A 162 -21.22 -4.47 -13.98
CA GLN A 162 -21.15 -3.20 -14.72
C GLN A 162 -20.11 -3.23 -15.84
N PHE A 163 -18.94 -3.83 -15.60
CA PHE A 163 -17.77 -3.69 -16.48
C PHE A 163 -17.20 -5.03 -16.94
N GLY A 164 -17.61 -6.16 -16.34
CA GLY A 164 -17.06 -7.47 -16.67
C GLY A 164 -17.43 -7.93 -18.08
N THR A 165 -16.45 -8.49 -18.78
CA THR A 165 -16.64 -9.03 -20.15
C THR A 165 -16.36 -10.54 -20.23
N MET A 166 -15.73 -11.12 -19.21
CA MET A 166 -15.44 -12.54 -19.13
C MET A 166 -16.38 -13.27 -18.17
N GLY A 167 -16.46 -14.61 -18.25
CA GLY A 167 -17.26 -15.39 -17.31
C GLY A 167 -16.60 -15.51 -15.93
N LEU A 168 -17.39 -15.52 -14.86
CA LEU A 168 -16.90 -15.59 -13.47
C LEU A 168 -15.94 -16.76 -13.23
N GLN A 169 -16.20 -17.93 -13.82
CA GLN A 169 -15.29 -19.08 -13.73
C GLN A 169 -13.90 -18.77 -14.30
N GLN A 170 -13.81 -18.03 -15.41
CA GLN A 170 -12.53 -17.65 -16.01
C GLN A 170 -11.78 -16.69 -15.09
N LEU A 171 -12.48 -15.69 -14.54
CA LEU A 171 -11.91 -14.68 -13.65
C LEU A 171 -11.36 -15.28 -12.34
N LEU A 172 -12.06 -16.26 -11.76
CA LEU A 172 -11.67 -16.86 -10.47
C LEU A 172 -10.73 -18.07 -10.61
N ASN A 173 -10.59 -18.65 -11.80
CA ASN A 173 -9.73 -19.81 -12.03
C ASN A 173 -8.27 -19.61 -11.56
N PRO A 174 -7.59 -18.48 -11.82
CA PRO A 174 -6.24 -18.26 -11.32
C PRO A 174 -6.14 -18.42 -9.79
N ALA A 175 -7.06 -17.79 -9.06
CA ALA A 175 -7.11 -17.89 -7.60
C ALA A 175 -7.46 -19.31 -7.11
N ILE A 176 -8.41 -19.99 -7.77
CA ILE A 176 -8.77 -21.38 -7.45
C ILE A 176 -7.55 -22.30 -7.63
N THR A 177 -6.83 -22.18 -8.75
CA THR A 177 -5.62 -22.97 -9.02
C THR A 177 -4.53 -22.68 -8.01
N LEU A 178 -4.24 -21.41 -7.70
CA LEU A 178 -3.26 -21.03 -6.68
C LEU A 178 -3.60 -21.62 -5.30
N ALA A 179 -4.88 -21.60 -4.92
CA ALA A 179 -5.32 -22.14 -3.63
C ALA A 179 -5.32 -23.68 -3.61
N ASP A 180 -5.65 -24.32 -4.74
CA ASP A 180 -5.75 -25.78 -4.84
C ASP A 180 -4.39 -26.46 -5.00
N GLU A 181 -3.58 -26.02 -5.96
CA GLU A 181 -2.28 -26.61 -6.27
C GLU A 181 -1.18 -26.09 -5.34
N GLY A 182 -1.38 -24.88 -4.82
CA GLY A 182 -0.48 -24.19 -3.90
C GLY A 182 0.58 -23.36 -4.62
N PHE A 183 1.18 -22.44 -3.86
CA PHE A 183 2.23 -21.54 -4.34
C PHE A 183 3.40 -21.51 -3.35
N LYS A 184 4.52 -20.91 -3.77
CA LYS A 184 5.70 -20.76 -2.90
C LYS A 184 5.51 -19.56 -1.98
N VAL A 185 5.62 -19.81 -0.67
CA VAL A 185 5.61 -18.75 0.34
C VAL A 185 6.83 -17.87 0.14
N ASP A 186 6.60 -16.58 -0.09
CA ASP A 186 7.66 -15.58 -0.14
C ASP A 186 8.09 -15.15 1.27
N LYS A 187 9.13 -14.31 1.35
CA LYS A 187 9.62 -13.80 2.65
C LYS A 187 8.57 -12.95 3.37
N TYR A 188 7.77 -12.18 2.63
CA TYR A 188 6.82 -11.23 3.19
C TYR A 188 5.68 -11.95 3.93
N LEU A 189 5.10 -12.98 3.30
CA LEU A 189 4.08 -13.84 3.90
C LEU A 189 4.62 -14.55 5.14
N ALA A 190 5.84 -15.11 5.08
CA ALA A 190 6.46 -15.78 6.21
C ALA A 190 6.70 -14.82 7.39
N GLU A 191 7.23 -13.63 7.12
CA GLU A 191 7.41 -12.57 8.11
C GLU A 191 6.07 -12.14 8.73
N ARG A 192 5.00 -12.03 7.93
CA ARG A 192 3.68 -11.61 8.46
C ARG A 192 3.14 -12.62 9.45
N PHE A 193 3.29 -13.92 9.16
CA PHE A 193 2.96 -14.96 10.12
C PHE A 193 3.80 -14.87 11.39
N TYR A 194 5.10 -14.61 11.27
CA TYR A 194 5.97 -14.43 12.44
C TYR A 194 5.49 -13.29 13.35
N TYR A 195 5.14 -12.13 12.79
CA TYR A 195 4.63 -10.99 13.56
C TYR A 195 3.22 -11.22 14.12
N ALA A 196 2.38 -12.00 13.42
CA ALA A 196 1.00 -12.25 13.80
C ALA A 196 0.80 -13.48 14.71
N GLN A 197 1.80 -14.35 14.87
CA GLN A 197 1.61 -15.67 15.48
C GLN A 197 0.95 -15.67 16.87
N ASN A 198 1.14 -14.60 17.66
CA ASN A 198 0.60 -14.51 19.02
C ASN A 198 -0.91 -14.23 19.08
N ARG A 199 -1.52 -13.79 17.98
CA ARG A 199 -2.97 -13.53 17.88
C ARG A 199 -3.69 -14.49 16.93
N LEU A 200 -2.95 -15.39 16.30
CA LEU A 200 -3.49 -16.43 15.45
C LEU A 200 -3.63 -17.74 16.25
N ASN A 201 -4.68 -18.50 15.99
CA ASN A 201 -4.88 -19.80 16.62
C ASN A 201 -4.51 -20.92 15.65
N PRO A 202 -3.37 -21.62 15.85
CA PRO A 202 -2.91 -22.68 14.94
C PRO A 202 -3.93 -23.81 14.73
N ALA A 203 -4.82 -24.05 15.70
CA ALA A 203 -5.85 -25.08 15.59
C ALA A 203 -6.90 -24.77 14.51
N ASP A 204 -7.15 -23.49 14.24
CA ASP A 204 -8.13 -23.03 13.24
C ASP A 204 -7.53 -22.99 11.83
N ILE A 205 -6.19 -22.92 11.73
CA ILE A 205 -5.43 -22.74 10.49
C ILE A 205 -4.21 -23.68 10.38
N PRO A 206 -4.39 -25.01 10.50
CA PRO A 206 -3.27 -25.95 10.61
C PRO A 206 -2.36 -26.00 9.38
N HIS A 207 -2.86 -25.62 8.20
CA HIS A 207 -2.09 -25.59 6.95
C HIS A 207 -1.07 -24.43 6.90
N TYR A 208 -1.26 -23.40 7.72
CA TYR A 208 -0.28 -22.33 7.94
C TYR A 208 0.72 -22.63 9.05
N PHE A 209 0.50 -23.72 9.81
CA PHE A 209 1.34 -24.14 10.93
C PHE A 209 1.85 -25.59 10.76
N PRO A 210 2.56 -25.93 9.66
CA PRO A 210 3.12 -27.26 9.49
C PRO A 210 4.07 -27.58 10.66
N GLU A 211 3.93 -28.78 11.23
CA GLU A 211 4.74 -29.25 12.36
C GLU A 211 4.69 -28.37 13.64
N ASN A 212 3.59 -27.62 13.84
CA ASN A 212 3.39 -26.64 14.92
C ASN A 212 4.34 -25.43 14.87
N THR A 213 4.91 -25.14 13.70
CA THR A 213 5.65 -23.90 13.42
C THR A 213 4.97 -23.17 12.27
N PHE A 214 4.99 -21.84 12.27
CA PHE A 214 4.43 -21.09 11.15
C PHE A 214 5.16 -21.44 9.84
N ILE A 215 4.44 -21.36 8.73
CA ILE A 215 4.98 -21.68 7.41
C ILE A 215 6.17 -20.78 7.06
N GLN A 216 7.24 -21.38 6.53
CA GLN A 216 8.49 -20.68 6.21
C GLN A 216 8.56 -20.34 4.72
N GLN A 217 9.41 -19.35 4.39
CA GLN A 217 9.74 -19.03 3.00
C GLN A 217 10.16 -20.29 2.21
N GLY A 218 9.75 -20.38 0.95
CA GLY A 218 10.05 -21.48 0.04
C GLY A 218 9.19 -22.74 0.27
N ASN A 219 8.46 -22.83 1.38
CA ASN A 219 7.44 -23.87 1.56
C ASN A 219 6.31 -23.68 0.55
N THR A 220 5.63 -24.78 0.20
CA THR A 220 4.42 -24.72 -0.62
C THR A 220 3.21 -24.61 0.29
N LEU A 221 2.45 -23.53 0.17
CA LEU A 221 1.19 -23.33 0.89
C LEU A 221 0.02 -23.81 0.03
N ILE A 222 -0.79 -24.71 0.57
CA ILE A 222 -2.02 -25.22 -0.06
C ILE A 222 -3.22 -24.83 0.80
N GLN A 223 -4.26 -24.26 0.18
CA GLN A 223 -5.44 -23.72 0.84
C GLN A 223 -6.72 -24.37 0.29
N LYS A 224 -6.89 -25.68 0.51
CA LYS A 224 -8.02 -26.46 -0.04
C LYS A 224 -9.40 -25.93 0.36
N GLU A 225 -9.52 -25.41 1.57
CA GLU A 225 -10.79 -24.82 2.05
C GLU A 225 -11.11 -23.53 1.28
N LEU A 226 -10.13 -22.64 1.10
CA LEU A 226 -10.29 -21.43 0.30
C LEU A 226 -10.59 -21.76 -1.17
N SER A 227 -9.88 -22.72 -1.75
CA SER A 227 -10.15 -23.22 -3.11
C SER A 227 -11.61 -23.66 -3.27
N THR A 228 -12.14 -24.40 -2.29
CA THR A 228 -13.55 -24.82 -2.29
C THR A 228 -14.48 -23.62 -2.26
N THR A 229 -14.24 -22.65 -1.37
CA THR A 229 -15.03 -21.42 -1.28
C THR A 229 -15.00 -20.63 -2.60
N LEU A 230 -13.82 -20.45 -3.21
CA LEU A 230 -13.66 -19.76 -4.49
C LEU A 230 -14.39 -20.49 -5.63
N ALA A 231 -14.31 -21.83 -5.67
CA ALA A 231 -15.02 -22.62 -6.66
C ALA A 231 -16.55 -22.53 -6.50
N GLU A 232 -17.05 -22.47 -5.27
CA GLU A 232 -18.48 -22.24 -5.01
C GLU A 232 -18.94 -20.84 -5.46
N ILE A 233 -18.12 -19.80 -5.24
CA ILE A 233 -18.40 -18.44 -5.72
C ILE A 233 -18.42 -18.44 -7.25
N ALA A 234 -17.40 -19.01 -7.89
CA ALA A 234 -17.30 -19.11 -9.34
C ALA A 234 -18.50 -19.84 -9.99
N ALA A 235 -18.96 -20.93 -9.35
CA ALA A 235 -20.10 -21.71 -9.82
C ALA A 235 -21.47 -21.05 -9.59
N SER A 236 -21.54 -19.97 -8.80
CA SER A 236 -22.81 -19.28 -8.53
C SER A 236 -23.32 -18.47 -9.73
N GLU A 237 -22.43 -18.08 -10.64
CA GLU A 237 -22.67 -17.13 -11.76
C GLU A 237 -23.18 -15.73 -11.35
N ASP A 238 -23.63 -15.55 -10.09
CA ASP A 238 -24.11 -14.31 -9.48
C ASP A 238 -23.59 -14.21 -8.04
N MET A 239 -22.51 -13.44 -7.87
CA MET A 239 -21.87 -13.22 -6.57
C MET A 239 -22.79 -12.49 -5.59
N GLY A 240 -23.67 -11.61 -6.07
CA GLY A 240 -24.64 -10.90 -5.24
C GLY A 240 -25.69 -11.85 -4.63
N THR A 241 -26.15 -12.83 -5.39
CA THR A 241 -27.05 -13.88 -4.88
C THR A 241 -26.31 -14.80 -3.91
N TYR A 242 -25.08 -15.23 -4.23
CA TYR A 242 -24.23 -15.98 -3.29
C TYR A 242 -24.04 -15.23 -1.96
N PHE A 243 -23.78 -13.92 -2.03
CA PHE A 243 -23.57 -13.05 -0.87
C PHE A 243 -24.80 -13.04 0.06
N LEU A 244 -26.00 -12.87 -0.50
CA LEU A 244 -27.23 -12.77 0.31
C LEU A 244 -27.79 -14.11 0.76
N GLU A 245 -27.72 -15.15 -0.09
CA GLU A 245 -28.42 -16.41 0.15
C GLU A 245 -27.54 -17.48 0.83
N LYS A 246 -26.21 -17.36 0.72
CA LYS A 246 -25.27 -18.33 1.30
C LYS A 246 -24.29 -17.69 2.27
N PHE A 247 -23.61 -16.63 1.87
CA PHE A 247 -22.59 -15.98 2.71
C PHE A 247 -23.20 -15.33 3.96
N ALA A 248 -24.24 -14.51 3.80
CA ALA A 248 -24.86 -13.78 4.90
C ALA A 248 -25.47 -14.67 5.99
N PRO A 249 -26.29 -15.71 5.68
CA PRO A 249 -26.82 -16.60 6.71
C PRO A 249 -25.72 -17.38 7.43
N ASP A 250 -24.70 -17.87 6.70
CA ASP A 250 -23.62 -18.64 7.31
C ASP A 250 -22.72 -17.76 8.20
N MET A 251 -22.47 -16.51 7.80
CA MET A 251 -21.74 -15.52 8.61
C MET A 251 -22.51 -15.14 9.86
N ALA A 252 -23.81 -14.83 9.76
CA ALA A 252 -24.65 -14.51 10.90
C ALA A 252 -24.76 -15.68 11.90
N GLN A 253 -24.76 -16.92 11.40
CA GLN A 253 -24.74 -18.12 12.24
C GLN A 253 -23.41 -18.30 12.98
N SER A 254 -22.30 -18.08 12.28
CA SER A 254 -20.95 -18.32 12.79
C SER A 254 -20.45 -17.20 13.69
N PHE A 255 -20.93 -15.98 13.44
CA PHE A 255 -20.53 -14.76 14.13
C PHE A 255 -21.75 -13.92 14.52
N PRO A 256 -22.39 -14.22 15.68
CA PRO A 256 -23.67 -13.64 16.08
C PRO A 256 -23.71 -12.13 16.29
N ILE A 257 -22.59 -11.41 16.14
CA ILE A 257 -22.67 -9.96 16.05
C ILE A 257 -23.30 -9.53 14.72
N LEU A 258 -22.92 -10.17 13.61
CA LEU A 258 -23.51 -9.90 12.32
C LEU A 258 -24.85 -10.59 12.24
N THR A 259 -25.80 -9.91 11.62
CA THR A 259 -27.14 -10.37 11.32
C THR A 259 -27.30 -10.43 9.82
N GLU A 260 -28.22 -11.25 9.33
CA GLU A 260 -28.56 -11.25 7.89
C GLU A 260 -29.03 -9.87 7.42
N GLU A 261 -29.63 -9.07 8.31
CA GLU A 261 -30.07 -7.71 7.98
C GLU A 261 -28.90 -6.77 7.68
N ASP A 262 -27.77 -6.93 8.38
CA ASP A 262 -26.55 -6.15 8.11
C ASP A 262 -26.11 -6.33 6.65
N PHE A 263 -26.16 -7.56 6.15
CA PHE A 263 -25.83 -7.88 4.75
C PHE A 263 -26.90 -7.45 3.75
N ARG A 264 -28.19 -7.50 4.13
CA ARG A 264 -29.29 -7.03 3.26
C ARG A 264 -29.29 -5.52 3.07
N GLN A 265 -28.87 -4.77 4.08
CA GLN A 265 -28.78 -3.31 4.07
C GLN A 265 -27.41 -2.80 3.59
N TYR A 266 -26.40 -3.67 3.53
CA TYR A 266 -25.10 -3.33 2.96
C TYR A 266 -25.21 -3.04 1.46
N ASP A 267 -24.63 -1.92 1.03
CA ASP A 267 -24.53 -1.58 -0.38
C ASP A 267 -23.15 -0.97 -0.72
N VAL A 268 -22.76 -1.14 -1.99
CA VAL A 268 -21.56 -0.54 -2.57
C VAL A 268 -21.90 0.91 -2.91
N LEU A 269 -21.04 1.87 -2.55
CA LEU A 269 -21.27 3.27 -2.95
C LEU A 269 -20.64 3.52 -4.31
N VAL A 270 -21.45 4.06 -5.22
CA VAL A 270 -21.08 4.26 -6.63
C VAL A 270 -21.49 5.64 -7.16
N ASP A 271 -22.34 6.35 -6.41
CA ASP A 271 -22.85 7.68 -6.74
C ASP A 271 -22.05 8.81 -6.04
N HIS A 272 -20.85 8.49 -5.55
CA HIS A 272 -19.98 9.41 -4.84
C HIS A 272 -18.75 9.74 -5.68
N SER A 273 -18.59 11.02 -6.03
CA SER A 273 -17.46 11.49 -6.83
C SER A 273 -16.13 11.30 -6.07
N PRO A 274 -15.02 11.05 -6.78
CA PRO A 274 -13.69 11.03 -6.16
C PRO A 274 -13.33 12.39 -5.53
N ALA A 275 -12.48 12.36 -4.51
CA ALA A 275 -11.82 13.58 -4.06
C ALA A 275 -10.95 14.09 -5.20
N THR A 276 -11.11 15.37 -5.53
CA THR A 276 -10.49 15.98 -6.70
C THR A 276 -9.71 17.22 -6.28
N GLY A 277 -8.50 17.39 -6.81
CA GLY A 277 -7.68 18.59 -6.63
C GLY A 277 -6.61 18.72 -7.70
N GLU A 278 -5.89 19.83 -7.69
CA GLU A 278 -4.82 20.13 -8.66
C GLU A 278 -3.45 20.00 -7.99
N PHE A 279 -2.44 19.58 -8.75
CA PHE A 279 -1.05 19.59 -8.35
C PHE A 279 -0.16 19.74 -9.57
N GLN A 280 0.67 20.79 -9.62
CA GLN A 280 1.37 21.16 -10.85
C GLN A 280 0.38 21.27 -12.02
N ASP A 281 0.64 20.59 -13.13
CA ASP A 281 -0.21 20.50 -14.32
C ASP A 281 -1.13 19.27 -14.32
N TYR A 282 -1.23 18.56 -13.20
CA TYR A 282 -2.10 17.40 -13.05
C TYR A 282 -3.43 17.75 -12.37
N GLN A 283 -4.49 17.19 -12.92
CA GLN A 283 -5.72 16.93 -12.17
C GLN A 283 -5.54 15.62 -11.38
N VAL A 284 -5.72 15.68 -10.07
CA VAL A 284 -5.59 14.54 -9.16
C VAL A 284 -6.97 14.05 -8.73
N TYR A 285 -7.24 12.77 -8.98
CA TYR A 285 -8.42 12.04 -8.49
C TYR A 285 -7.97 11.02 -7.45
N ALA A 286 -8.58 11.03 -6.26
CA ALA A 286 -8.27 10.10 -5.19
C ALA A 286 -9.56 9.64 -4.48
N ALA A 287 -9.47 8.58 -3.68
CA ALA A 287 -10.61 8.13 -2.88
C ALA A 287 -11.12 9.26 -1.92
N PRO A 288 -12.44 9.57 -1.91
CA PRO A 288 -13.04 10.62 -1.09
C PRO A 288 -13.14 10.25 0.39
N ALA A 289 -13.70 11.14 1.23
CA ALA A 289 -13.92 10.81 2.64
C ALA A 289 -14.88 9.60 2.75
N PRO A 290 -14.65 8.64 3.68
CA PRO A 290 -13.78 8.70 4.85
C PRO A 290 -12.33 8.20 4.60
N LEU A 291 -11.88 8.16 3.35
CA LEU A 291 -10.55 7.70 2.96
C LEU A 291 -9.49 8.80 2.93
N GLY A 292 -8.24 8.41 2.66
CA GLY A 292 -7.05 9.26 2.78
C GLY A 292 -6.79 10.17 1.58
N GLY A 293 -7.58 10.09 0.51
CA GLY A 293 -7.37 10.90 -0.70
C GLY A 293 -7.33 12.41 -0.43
N PRO A 294 -8.19 13.00 0.42
CA PRO A 294 -8.07 14.41 0.76
C PRO A 294 -6.76 14.76 1.50
N VAL A 295 -6.22 13.87 2.34
CA VAL A 295 -4.91 14.07 3.01
C VAL A 295 -3.80 14.07 1.97
N PHE A 296 -3.87 13.14 1.01
CA PHE A 296 -2.91 13.03 -0.08
C PHE A 296 -2.92 14.27 -0.99
N ILE A 297 -4.10 14.73 -1.44
CA ILE A 297 -4.24 15.91 -2.28
C ILE A 297 -3.78 17.18 -1.54
N GLN A 298 -4.17 17.36 -0.27
CA GLN A 298 -3.70 18.48 0.54
C GLN A 298 -2.17 18.48 0.67
N ALA A 299 -1.55 17.31 0.86
CA ALA A 299 -0.09 17.21 0.96
C ALA A 299 0.60 17.68 -0.34
N LEU A 300 0.11 17.25 -1.50
CA LEU A 300 0.63 17.69 -2.80
C LEU A 300 0.48 19.20 -3.00
N GLN A 301 -0.70 19.75 -2.73
CA GLN A 301 -0.96 21.19 -2.84
C GLN A 301 -0.12 22.02 -1.85
N MET A 302 0.10 21.52 -0.63
CA MET A 302 0.99 22.17 0.33
C MET A 302 2.43 22.21 -0.18
N ALA A 303 2.91 21.14 -0.81
CA ALA A 303 4.25 21.10 -1.38
C ALA A 303 4.48 22.22 -2.41
N GLU A 304 3.48 22.47 -3.26
CA GLU A 304 3.49 23.55 -4.25
C GLU A 304 3.44 24.93 -3.58
N LEU A 305 2.52 25.16 -2.65
CA LEU A 305 2.41 26.45 -1.95
C LEU A 305 3.63 26.78 -1.10
N MET A 306 4.32 25.76 -0.57
CA MET A 306 5.53 25.90 0.21
C MET A 306 6.80 26.04 -0.66
N ASN A 307 6.67 26.01 -1.99
CA ASN A 307 7.78 26.01 -2.96
C ASN A 307 8.87 25.01 -2.54
N ILE A 308 8.49 23.74 -2.39
CA ILE A 308 9.38 22.73 -1.81
C ILE A 308 10.68 22.56 -2.59
N GLU A 309 10.67 22.84 -3.89
CA GLU A 309 11.78 22.80 -4.84
C GLU A 309 12.86 23.88 -4.62
N ASP A 310 12.58 24.89 -3.79
CA ASP A 310 13.60 25.84 -3.32
C ASP A 310 14.70 25.14 -2.49
N ASN A 311 14.40 23.94 -1.98
CA ASN A 311 15.29 23.11 -1.21
C ASN A 311 15.72 21.88 -2.02
N GLN A 312 16.88 21.30 -1.74
CA GLN A 312 17.45 20.23 -2.56
C GLN A 312 17.41 18.90 -1.80
N PRO A 313 16.70 17.88 -2.30
CA PRO A 313 16.67 16.57 -1.69
C PRO A 313 17.99 15.84 -1.94
N MET A 314 18.36 14.94 -1.02
CA MET A 314 19.48 14.04 -1.21
C MET A 314 19.00 12.69 -1.72
N LYS A 315 19.77 12.10 -2.64
CA LYS A 315 19.50 10.80 -3.24
C LYS A 315 20.66 9.85 -3.03
N LEU A 316 20.36 8.55 -3.06
CA LEU A 316 21.39 7.52 -3.03
C LEU A 316 22.23 7.56 -4.31
N ALA A 317 23.47 7.11 -4.22
CA ALA A 317 24.27 6.85 -5.41
C ALA A 317 23.59 5.81 -6.30
N THR A 318 23.67 5.96 -7.63
CA THR A 318 22.98 5.09 -8.59
C THR A 318 23.46 3.64 -8.57
N ASP A 319 24.63 3.37 -8.00
CA ASP A 319 25.18 2.02 -7.80
C ASP A 319 24.92 1.46 -6.38
N ALA A 320 24.17 2.19 -5.55
CA ALA A 320 23.74 1.71 -4.25
C ALA A 320 22.94 0.41 -4.43
N LYS A 321 23.25 -0.61 -3.63
CA LYS A 321 22.49 -1.86 -3.63
C LYS A 321 21.15 -1.64 -2.93
N VAL A 322 20.20 -1.07 -3.65
CA VAL A 322 18.82 -0.91 -3.21
C VAL A 322 18.12 -2.28 -3.08
N ASP A 323 18.71 -3.29 -3.71
CA ASP A 323 18.18 -4.63 -3.94
C ASP A 323 18.85 -5.74 -3.10
N SER A 324 19.59 -5.43 -2.03
CA SER A 324 20.05 -6.53 -1.20
C SER A 324 18.88 -7.07 -0.37
N ASP A 325 18.40 -8.26 -0.73
CA ASP A 325 17.65 -9.18 0.15
C ASP A 325 18.41 -9.53 1.45
N LYS A 326 19.67 -9.07 1.55
CA LYS A 326 20.37 -9.02 2.82
C LYS A 326 19.78 -7.86 3.58
N ASP A 327 19.22 -8.19 4.74
CA ASP A 327 19.13 -7.30 5.90
C ASP A 327 20.20 -6.22 5.76
N PHE A 328 19.80 -4.95 5.88
CA PHE A 328 20.76 -3.88 6.17
C PHE A 328 21.31 -4.20 7.57
N VAL A 329 22.18 -5.21 7.64
CA VAL A 329 22.86 -5.64 8.84
C VAL A 329 23.64 -4.41 9.27
N ASP A 330 23.53 -4.12 10.55
CA ASP A 330 24.27 -3.13 11.31
C ASP A 330 25.78 -3.43 11.21
N VAL A 331 26.32 -3.24 10.01
CA VAL A 331 27.72 -3.00 9.82
C VAL A 331 27.80 -1.50 10.00
N GLU A 332 28.14 -1.06 11.21
CA GLU A 332 28.93 0.16 11.35
C GLU A 332 29.94 0.10 10.20
N LYS A 333 29.70 0.85 9.12
CA LYS A 333 30.75 1.08 8.13
C LYS A 333 31.85 1.65 8.98
N GLN A 334 32.91 0.88 9.21
CA GLN A 334 34.11 1.40 9.85
C GLN A 334 34.41 2.65 9.06
N HIS A 335 34.31 3.80 9.74
CA HIS A 335 34.69 5.07 9.15
C HIS A 335 36.06 4.82 8.53
N GLN A 336 36.12 4.82 7.20
CA GLN A 336 37.33 5.33 6.60
C GLN A 336 37.29 6.78 7.03
N ASP A 337 38.07 7.09 8.07
CA ASP A 337 38.62 8.42 8.27
C ASP A 337 39.17 8.79 6.91
N ASP A 338 38.37 9.48 6.10
CA ASP A 338 38.81 9.99 4.83
C ASP A 338 39.72 11.15 5.23
N GLN A 339 40.98 10.82 5.52
CA GLN A 339 42.05 11.75 5.90
C GLN A 339 42.46 12.65 4.74
N ASN A 340 41.57 12.86 3.78
CA ASN A 340 41.68 13.92 2.81
C ASN A 340 41.17 15.18 3.49
N GLU A 341 42.09 16.11 3.82
CA GLU A 341 41.75 17.46 4.25
C GLU A 341 40.89 18.13 3.15
N VAL A 342 39.57 18.01 3.27
CA VAL A 342 38.62 18.83 2.51
C VAL A 342 38.85 20.28 2.89
N SER A 343 38.91 21.16 1.89
CA SER A 343 39.10 22.58 2.14
C SER A 343 37.95 23.16 2.95
N GLU A 344 38.20 24.24 3.70
CA GLU A 344 37.13 24.95 4.42
C GLU A 344 36.00 25.43 3.51
N TRP A 345 36.29 25.64 2.22
CA TRP A 345 35.29 26.02 1.23
C TRP A 345 34.41 24.82 0.86
N GLU A 346 34.99 23.67 0.56
CA GLU A 346 34.25 22.42 0.28
C GLU A 346 33.38 22.03 1.48
N ARG A 347 33.93 22.07 2.70
CA ARG A 347 33.16 21.78 3.91
C ARG A 347 31.95 22.73 4.08
N ARG A 348 32.13 24.02 3.78
CA ARG A 348 31.03 25.00 3.84
C ARG A 348 29.94 24.70 2.81
N GLU A 349 30.33 24.31 1.59
CA GLU A 349 29.36 23.99 0.55
C GLU A 349 28.58 22.73 0.87
N GLN A 350 29.25 21.70 1.39
CA GLN A 350 28.59 20.48 1.84
C GLN A 350 27.60 20.75 2.99
N LEU A 351 27.96 21.59 3.97
CA LEU A 351 27.04 21.96 5.06
C LEU A 351 25.82 22.76 4.56
N LYS A 352 25.96 23.55 3.49
CA LYS A 352 24.79 24.20 2.86
C LYS A 352 23.86 23.19 2.20
N GLN A 353 24.41 22.15 1.56
CA GLN A 353 23.60 21.07 0.98
C GLN A 353 22.83 20.32 2.08
N VAL A 354 23.49 20.00 3.20
CA VAL A 354 22.83 19.40 4.38
C VAL A 354 21.72 20.32 4.90
N GLY A 355 22.00 21.61 5.08
CA GLY A 355 20.99 22.57 5.51
C GLY A 355 19.79 22.64 4.57
N SER A 356 20.04 22.68 3.26
CA SER A 356 18.98 22.66 2.23
C SER A 356 18.14 21.40 2.30
N TYR A 357 18.75 20.22 2.49
CA TYR A 357 17.97 18.99 2.61
C TYR A 357 17.17 18.92 3.91
N VAL A 358 17.71 19.41 5.02
CA VAL A 358 16.96 19.47 6.28
C VAL A 358 15.78 20.44 6.19
N ASP A 359 15.94 21.58 5.48
CA ASP A 359 14.82 22.48 5.18
C ASP A 359 13.75 21.78 4.33
N PHE A 360 14.15 21.00 3.32
CA PHE A 360 13.23 20.15 2.56
C PHE A 360 12.47 19.19 3.50
N MET A 361 13.18 18.50 4.40
CA MET A 361 12.57 17.58 5.35
C MET A 361 11.58 18.28 6.29
N GLU A 362 11.90 19.49 6.78
CA GLU A 362 11.02 20.29 7.63
C GLU A 362 9.72 20.68 6.93
N LYS A 363 9.76 20.98 5.62
CA LYS A 363 8.55 21.20 4.82
C LYS A 363 7.67 19.95 4.72
N ILE A 364 8.25 18.77 4.43
CA ILE A 364 7.51 17.49 4.42
C ILE A 364 6.92 17.16 5.81
N ILE A 365 7.64 17.47 6.89
CA ILE A 365 7.14 17.32 8.26
C ILE A 365 5.91 18.22 8.49
N GLY A 366 5.95 19.47 8.01
CA GLY A 366 4.82 20.39 8.09
C GLY A 366 3.59 19.89 7.34
N MET A 367 3.80 19.39 6.12
CA MET A 367 2.75 18.75 5.32
C MET A 367 2.10 17.58 6.07
N ASN A 368 2.92 16.68 6.61
CA ASN A 368 2.46 15.55 7.41
C ASN A 368 1.65 16.03 8.63
N TYR A 369 2.21 16.94 9.42
CA TYR A 369 1.60 17.41 10.65
C TYR A 369 0.23 18.06 10.41
N GLU A 370 0.15 19.02 9.50
CA GLU A 370 -1.08 19.79 9.29
C GLU A 370 -2.18 18.97 8.63
N THR A 371 -1.86 18.18 7.61
CA THR A 371 -2.88 17.35 6.93
C THR A 371 -3.43 16.26 7.84
N TYR A 372 -2.59 15.64 8.69
CA TYR A 372 -3.02 14.59 9.62
C TYR A 372 -3.83 15.16 10.77
N ARG A 373 -3.47 16.34 11.28
CA ARG A 373 -4.29 17.03 12.30
C ARG A 373 -5.62 17.48 11.73
N ASN A 374 -5.62 18.03 10.51
CA ASN A 374 -6.83 18.49 9.83
C ASN A 374 -7.84 17.35 9.59
N ARG A 375 -7.35 16.14 9.28
CA ARG A 375 -8.17 14.91 9.13
C ARG A 375 -9.09 14.66 10.31
N LEU A 376 -8.60 14.79 11.55
CA LEU A 376 -9.33 14.41 12.78
C LEU A 376 -10.71 15.06 12.88
N THR A 377 -10.81 16.31 12.42
CA THR A 377 -12.06 17.06 12.50
C THR A 377 -12.81 17.06 11.18
N ASN A 378 -12.20 16.75 10.04
CA ASN A 378 -12.87 16.96 8.74
C ASN A 378 -13.13 15.70 7.92
N ILE A 379 -12.54 14.55 8.27
CA ILE A 379 -12.69 13.31 7.51
C ILE A 379 -13.44 12.28 8.34
N GLY A 380 -14.67 11.99 7.92
CA GLY A 380 -15.56 10.94 8.43
C GLY A 380 -16.49 10.48 7.32
N ASP A 381 -17.37 9.52 7.60
CA ASP A 381 -18.26 8.94 6.59
C ASP A 381 -19.41 9.91 6.22
N PRO A 382 -19.44 10.47 5.00
CA PRO A 382 -20.45 11.44 4.61
C PRO A 382 -21.85 10.82 4.49
N GLN A 383 -21.97 9.49 4.35
CA GLN A 383 -23.26 8.81 4.23
C GLN A 383 -24.02 8.80 5.57
N THR A 384 -23.29 8.79 6.68
CA THR A 384 -23.86 8.66 8.04
C THR A 384 -23.54 9.83 8.96
N SER A 385 -22.80 10.83 8.46
CA SER A 385 -22.44 12.05 9.20
C SER A 385 -22.73 13.30 8.37
N PRO A 386 -23.79 14.05 8.67
CA PRO A 386 -24.08 15.33 8.00
C PRO A 386 -22.92 16.33 8.09
N GLN A 387 -22.20 16.32 9.22
CA GLN A 387 -21.01 17.16 9.41
C GLN A 387 -19.88 16.77 8.45
N ALA A 388 -19.70 15.47 8.16
CA ALA A 388 -18.70 15.02 7.18
C ALA A 388 -19.10 15.42 5.77
N ALA A 389 -20.36 15.20 5.40
CA ALA A 389 -20.90 15.59 4.08
C ALA A 389 -20.77 17.10 3.80
N GLU A 390 -20.97 17.95 4.81
CA GLU A 390 -20.82 19.40 4.68
C GLU A 390 -19.35 19.82 4.43
N ARG A 391 -18.40 19.14 5.11
CA ARG A 391 -16.98 19.49 5.07
C ARG A 391 -16.27 19.01 3.81
N GLU A 392 -16.71 17.87 3.29
CA GLU A 392 -16.09 17.16 2.16
C GLU A 392 -15.82 18.05 0.96
N LEU A 393 -16.79 18.87 0.55
CA LEU A 393 -16.73 19.73 -0.64
C LEU A 393 -15.59 20.76 -0.63
N SER A 394 -15.04 21.08 0.54
CA SER A 394 -14.00 22.10 0.70
C SER A 394 -12.63 21.53 1.04
N LEU A 395 -12.54 20.23 1.31
CA LEU A 395 -11.33 19.60 1.84
C LEU A 395 -10.12 19.82 0.92
N THR A 396 -10.29 19.67 -0.38
CA THR A 396 -9.21 19.72 -1.37
C THR A 396 -9.07 21.08 -2.06
N SER A 397 -9.70 22.13 -1.51
CA SER A 397 -9.63 23.48 -2.06
C SER A 397 -8.28 24.15 -1.75
N TRP A 398 -7.80 24.97 -2.69
CA TRP A 398 -6.61 25.79 -2.49
C TRP A 398 -6.74 26.73 -1.29
N GLU A 399 -7.93 27.26 -1.02
CA GLU A 399 -8.17 28.08 0.17
C GLU A 399 -7.95 27.31 1.47
N LYS A 400 -8.42 26.05 1.53
CA LYS A 400 -8.20 25.20 2.70
C LYS A 400 -6.73 24.84 2.85
N THR A 401 -6.05 24.47 1.76
CA THR A 401 -4.62 24.15 1.78
C THR A 401 -3.76 25.37 2.18
N ALA A 402 -4.09 26.58 1.71
CA ALA A 402 -3.42 27.81 2.13
C ALA A 402 -3.65 28.15 3.61
N GLU A 403 -4.75 27.71 4.23
CA GLU A 403 -4.91 27.75 5.68
C GLU A 403 -3.90 26.85 6.39
N LEU A 404 -3.72 25.61 5.90
CA LEU A 404 -2.76 24.66 6.47
C LEU A 404 -1.32 25.17 6.38
N VAL A 405 -0.92 25.71 5.23
CA VAL A 405 0.43 26.31 5.06
C VAL A 405 0.66 27.47 6.03
N ARG A 406 -0.32 28.38 6.17
CA ARG A 406 -0.21 29.48 7.13
C ARG A 406 -0.09 29.01 8.57
N ASN A 407 -0.85 27.98 8.97
CA ASN A 407 -0.75 27.41 10.31
C ASN A 407 0.68 26.88 10.58
N TRP A 408 1.26 26.21 9.59
CA TRP A 408 2.63 25.71 9.67
C TRP A 408 3.67 26.84 9.73
N ASP A 409 3.54 27.86 8.87
CA ASP A 409 4.46 29.01 8.85
C ASP A 409 4.42 29.77 10.18
N GLU A 410 3.23 30.05 10.72
CA GLU A 410 3.07 30.68 12.03
C GLU A 410 3.75 29.87 13.14
N TYR A 411 3.63 28.54 13.09
CA TYR A 411 4.29 27.65 14.02
C TYR A 411 5.83 27.71 13.92
N VAL A 412 6.38 27.63 12.71
CA VAL A 412 7.83 27.71 12.47
C VAL A 412 8.39 29.06 12.92
N GLU A 413 7.67 30.16 12.65
CA GLU A 413 8.08 31.51 13.08
C GLU A 413 8.09 31.68 14.61
N GLU A 414 7.09 31.13 15.30
CA GLU A 414 7.05 31.11 16.77
C GLU A 414 8.26 30.37 17.33
N LYS A 415 8.58 29.19 16.79
CA LYS A 415 9.73 28.38 17.21
C LYS A 415 11.06 29.04 16.93
N ALA A 416 11.23 29.63 15.75
CA ALA A 416 12.42 30.41 15.43
C ALA A 416 12.61 31.59 16.39
N SER A 417 11.52 32.19 16.86
CA SER A 417 11.56 33.27 17.85
C SER A 417 11.92 32.77 19.25
N GLN A 418 11.39 31.61 19.68
CA GLN A 418 11.77 30.95 20.93
C GLN A 418 13.28 30.62 20.95
N ARG A 419 13.79 29.98 19.88
CA ARG A 419 15.23 29.66 19.73
C ARG A 419 16.13 30.90 19.81
N ARG A 420 15.74 32.02 19.17
CA ARG A 420 16.48 33.29 19.26
C ARG A 420 16.49 33.89 20.65
N PHE A 421 15.43 33.70 21.43
CA PHE A 421 15.32 34.19 22.80
C PHE A 421 16.20 33.36 23.76
N GLU A 422 16.18 32.03 23.63
CA GLU A 422 16.99 31.12 24.44
C GLU A 422 18.49 31.28 24.17
N ASN A 423 18.89 31.41 22.90
CA ASN A 423 20.28 31.69 22.51
C ASN A 423 20.76 33.13 22.80
N GLY A 424 19.87 34.01 23.30
CA GLY A 424 20.17 35.39 23.64
C GLY A 424 20.48 35.64 25.13
N GLY A 425 20.38 34.61 25.97
CA GLY A 425 20.91 34.61 27.34
C GLY A 425 22.34 34.07 27.38
N ASP A 426 23.16 34.52 28.32
CA ASP A 426 24.57 34.09 28.47
C ASP A 426 24.74 32.57 28.23
N ASP A 427 25.69 32.22 27.36
CA ASP A 427 26.03 30.96 26.67
C ASP A 427 26.07 29.61 27.47
N ASP A 428 25.17 29.35 28.43
CA ASP A 428 25.30 28.19 29.34
C ASP A 428 24.02 27.34 29.55
N PHE A 429 22.99 27.43 28.69
CA PHE A 429 21.80 26.57 28.81
C PHE A 429 21.39 25.90 27.50
N LEU A 430 22.15 24.87 27.10
CA LEU A 430 21.55 23.72 26.43
C LEU A 430 21.77 22.53 27.36
N GLU A 431 20.82 22.26 28.27
CA GLU A 431 20.77 20.94 28.90
C GLU A 431 20.48 19.91 27.79
N GLU A 432 21.38 18.94 27.64
CA GLU A 432 21.14 17.75 26.82
C GLU A 432 19.82 17.10 27.26
N GLY A 433 18.83 17.06 26.36
CA GLY A 433 17.54 16.40 26.60
C GLY A 433 16.34 17.31 26.88
N THR A 434 16.33 18.54 26.37
CA THR A 434 15.13 19.39 26.43
C THR A 434 14.02 18.86 25.53
N GLU A 435 12.83 18.78 26.12
CA GLU A 435 11.54 18.25 25.64
C GLU A 435 11.31 18.42 24.13
N SER A 436 10.80 17.39 23.43
CA SER A 436 10.46 17.52 22.01
C SER A 436 9.64 18.80 21.69
N SER A 437 10.10 19.52 20.69
CA SER A 437 9.87 20.96 20.54
C SER A 437 8.50 21.34 19.95
N LEU A 438 7.46 20.52 20.13
CA LEU A 438 6.23 20.52 19.33
C LEU A 438 5.02 21.18 19.98
N PRO A 439 3.97 21.54 19.21
CA PRO A 439 2.73 22.05 19.78
C PRO A 439 2.11 21.01 20.72
N LYS A 440 1.61 21.48 21.87
CA LYS A 440 0.60 20.74 22.62
C LYS A 440 -0.63 20.67 21.72
N THR A 441 -0.93 19.50 21.21
CA THR A 441 -2.20 19.20 20.54
C THR A 441 -3.29 19.30 21.59
N PHE A 442 -4.15 20.31 21.42
CA PHE A 442 -5.38 20.43 22.18
C PHE A 442 -6.50 19.79 21.37
N VAL A 443 -6.95 18.60 21.74
CA VAL A 443 -8.34 18.23 21.53
C VAL A 443 -9.11 18.77 22.73
N LYS A 444 -10.17 19.51 22.44
CA LYS A 444 -11.05 20.09 23.45
C LYS A 444 -11.71 18.94 24.22
N ASN A 445 -11.18 18.58 25.38
CA ASN A 445 -11.93 17.86 26.39
C ASN A 445 -12.98 18.83 26.94
N ASP A 446 -14.14 18.88 26.29
CA ASP A 446 -15.32 19.45 26.93
C ASP A 446 -15.74 18.50 28.07
N GLU A 447 -15.28 18.80 29.29
CA GLU A 447 -16.16 18.58 30.43
C GLU A 447 -17.40 19.45 30.19
N VAL A 448 -18.42 18.87 29.54
CA VAL A 448 -19.75 19.45 29.41
C VAL A 448 -20.38 19.49 30.80
N SER A 449 -20.04 20.51 31.58
CA SER A 449 -20.95 20.99 32.61
C SER A 449 -22.08 21.73 31.91
N ASN A 450 -23.23 21.04 31.82
CA ASN A 450 -24.56 21.53 31.47
C ASN A 450 -24.72 23.06 31.47
N ILE A 451 -24.62 23.74 30.34
CA ILE A 451 -25.26 25.05 30.15
C ILE A 451 -25.79 25.17 28.72
N HIS A 452 -27.11 25.37 28.62
CA HIS A 452 -27.83 25.68 27.40
C HIS A 452 -27.29 26.95 26.72
N GLY A 453 -26.94 26.81 25.45
CA GLY A 453 -27.13 27.83 24.42
C GLY A 453 -26.12 28.98 24.35
N VAL A 454 -25.87 29.37 23.09
CA VAL A 454 -25.29 30.64 22.60
C VAL A 454 -23.76 30.65 22.42
N TYR A 455 -23.38 30.99 21.19
CA TYR A 455 -22.04 31.38 20.71
C TYR A 455 -21.28 32.29 21.69
N ALA A 456 -19.99 31.99 21.89
CA ALA A 456 -18.84 32.90 21.80
C ALA A 456 -17.79 32.71 22.91
N SER A 457 -16.56 33.03 22.50
CA SER A 457 -15.49 33.67 23.30
C SER A 457 -14.50 32.79 24.04
N ALA A 458 -13.24 32.99 23.65
CA ALA A 458 -11.99 32.69 24.33
C ALA A 458 -12.07 32.70 25.86
N THR A 459 -11.50 31.66 26.49
CA THR A 459 -10.92 31.78 27.82
C THR A 459 -9.77 30.79 28.03
N THR A 460 -8.69 31.35 28.58
CA THR A 460 -7.49 30.76 29.18
C THR A 460 -7.74 29.44 29.92
N GLY A 461 -7.24 28.33 29.36
CA GLY A 461 -7.16 27.03 30.01
C GLY A 461 -5.76 26.77 30.57
N VAL A 462 -5.68 26.16 31.75
CA VAL A 462 -4.43 25.70 32.37
C VAL A 462 -3.81 24.61 31.49
N LEU A 463 -2.58 24.83 31.04
CA LEU A 463 -1.80 23.92 30.20
C LEU A 463 -1.54 22.60 30.95
N SER A 464 -2.06 21.47 30.46
CA SER A 464 -1.49 20.15 30.77
C SER A 464 -0.22 19.97 29.93
N ASP A 465 0.77 19.21 30.41
CA ASP A 465 2.03 18.91 29.68
C ASP A 465 1.92 17.69 28.76
N LYS A 466 0.72 17.17 28.51
CA LYS A 466 0.53 16.00 27.64
C LYS A 466 0.46 16.43 26.17
N ARG A 467 1.30 15.85 25.32
CA ARG A 467 1.13 15.90 23.86
C ARG A 467 0.09 14.87 23.45
N GLU A 468 -0.89 15.25 22.65
CA GLU A 468 -1.91 14.33 22.14
C GLU A 468 -1.53 13.83 20.74
N SER A 469 -1.66 12.53 20.52
CA SER A 469 -1.42 11.91 19.21
C SER A 469 -2.40 12.48 18.17
N PHE A 470 -1.96 12.64 16.91
CA PHE A 470 -2.90 12.86 15.79
C PHE A 470 -3.59 11.56 15.34
N PHE A 471 -3.42 10.48 16.11
CA PHE A 471 -4.16 9.23 16.00
C PHE A 471 -5.14 9.12 17.15
N ASP A 472 -6.41 8.89 16.82
CA ASP A 472 -7.52 8.80 17.80
C ASP A 472 -8.20 7.42 17.81
N ALA A 473 -7.66 6.45 17.06
CA ALA A 473 -8.19 5.10 16.90
C ALA A 473 -7.12 4.05 17.19
N THR A 474 -7.50 2.93 17.82
CA THR A 474 -6.60 1.80 18.15
C THR A 474 -5.73 1.36 16.97
N SER A 475 -6.31 1.24 15.77
CA SER A 475 -5.56 0.81 14.56
C SER A 475 -4.48 1.78 14.12
N GLU A 476 -4.73 3.08 14.28
CA GLU A 476 -3.80 4.15 13.95
C GLU A 476 -2.65 4.19 14.97
N ILE A 477 -2.99 4.11 16.26
CA ILE A 477 -2.06 4.07 17.40
C ILE A 477 -1.13 2.86 17.32
N ASN A 478 -1.66 1.69 16.99
CA ASN A 478 -0.89 0.46 16.82
C ASN A 478 -0.15 0.38 15.47
N GLN A 479 -0.27 1.43 14.63
CA GLN A 479 0.43 1.61 13.37
C GLN A 479 0.30 0.42 12.40
N TYR A 480 -0.90 -0.14 12.28
CA TYR A 480 -1.13 -1.29 11.39
C TYR A 480 -0.57 -1.03 9.98
N ASN A 481 0.30 -1.93 9.51
CA ASN A 481 1.12 -1.75 8.30
C ASN A 481 0.45 -2.27 7.01
N ASN A 482 -0.87 -2.54 7.02
CA ASN A 482 -1.40 -3.68 6.25
C ASN A 482 -2.51 -3.23 5.33
N THR A 483 -2.39 -3.62 4.08
CA THR A 483 -3.23 -3.31 2.92
C THR A 483 -2.49 -3.94 1.73
N THR A 484 -3.17 -4.19 0.62
CA THR A 484 -2.53 -4.44 -0.68
C THR A 484 -3.06 -3.42 -1.70
N HIS A 485 -2.25 -3.11 -2.69
CA HIS A 485 -2.60 -2.20 -3.77
C HIS A 485 -2.18 -2.81 -5.11
N PHE A 486 -2.99 -2.55 -6.13
CA PHE A 486 -2.65 -2.86 -7.50
C PHE A 486 -3.23 -1.83 -8.44
N VAL A 487 -2.62 -1.72 -9.60
CA VAL A 487 -3.00 -0.78 -10.64
C VAL A 487 -2.77 -1.40 -12.02
N ILE A 488 -3.69 -1.09 -12.94
CA ILE A 488 -3.77 -1.70 -14.26
C ILE A 488 -4.07 -0.61 -15.28
N ILE A 489 -3.45 -0.70 -16.46
CA ILE A 489 -3.89 -0.03 -17.67
C ILE A 489 -4.09 -1.08 -18.76
N ASP A 490 -5.27 -1.13 -19.39
CA ASP A 490 -5.53 -2.02 -20.52
C ASP A 490 -5.26 -1.34 -21.88
N SER A 491 -5.37 -2.13 -22.95
CA SER A 491 -5.17 -1.75 -24.36
C SER A 491 -6.17 -0.71 -24.88
N ASP A 492 -7.32 -0.58 -24.23
CA ASP A 492 -8.29 0.48 -24.53
C ASP A 492 -7.96 1.78 -23.78
N GLY A 493 -6.92 1.79 -22.94
CA GLY A 493 -6.52 2.92 -22.11
C GLY A 493 -7.31 3.06 -20.81
N ARG A 494 -8.13 2.07 -20.42
CA ARG A 494 -8.84 2.08 -19.15
C ARG A 494 -7.86 1.85 -18.02
N VAL A 495 -7.93 2.70 -17.00
CA VAL A 495 -7.06 2.62 -15.81
C VAL A 495 -7.88 2.23 -14.60
N VAL A 496 -7.39 1.23 -13.86
CA VAL A 496 -7.94 0.81 -12.57
C VAL A 496 -6.89 0.98 -11.49
N SER A 497 -7.20 1.72 -10.43
CA SER A 497 -6.36 1.85 -9.23
C SER A 497 -7.16 1.38 -8.01
N ALA A 498 -6.69 0.32 -7.34
CA ALA A 498 -7.49 -0.39 -6.36
C ALA A 498 -6.70 -0.70 -5.09
N THR A 499 -7.34 -0.48 -3.94
CA THR A 499 -6.74 -0.73 -2.62
C THR A 499 -7.65 -1.62 -1.78
N HIS A 500 -7.14 -2.78 -1.36
CA HIS A 500 -7.87 -3.76 -0.56
C HIS A 500 -7.24 -3.97 0.79
N THR A 501 -8.06 -4.24 1.80
CA THR A 501 -7.55 -4.32 3.16
C THR A 501 -8.37 -5.22 4.07
N LEU A 502 -7.70 -5.83 5.05
CA LEU A 502 -8.28 -6.39 6.26
C LEU A 502 -8.07 -5.47 7.48
N SER A 503 -7.54 -4.26 7.26
CA SER A 503 -7.01 -3.31 8.25
C SER A 503 -5.70 -3.77 8.89
N ASN A 504 -5.73 -4.73 9.82
CA ASN A 504 -4.53 -5.34 10.38
C ASN A 504 -4.09 -6.56 9.57
N PHE A 505 -2.88 -7.07 9.80
CA PHE A 505 -2.43 -8.30 9.16
C PHE A 505 -3.45 -9.38 9.52
N PHE A 506 -3.92 -10.22 8.61
CA PHE A 506 -4.92 -11.25 8.95
C PHE A 506 -6.18 -10.72 9.66
N GLY A 507 -6.46 -9.41 9.57
CA GLY A 507 -7.50 -8.68 10.31
C GLY A 507 -7.61 -9.07 11.78
N SER A 508 -8.80 -9.47 12.21
CA SER A 508 -9.11 -9.90 13.58
C SER A 508 -8.48 -11.24 13.99
N GLY A 509 -7.78 -11.91 13.07
CA GLY A 509 -7.25 -13.27 13.26
C GLY A 509 -8.32 -14.36 13.21
N LYS A 510 -9.61 -14.00 13.09
CA LYS A 510 -10.70 -14.95 12.90
C LYS A 510 -10.66 -15.52 11.49
N TYR A 511 -10.65 -16.84 11.40
CA TYR A 511 -10.59 -17.57 10.15
C TYR A 511 -11.91 -18.28 9.88
N TYR A 512 -12.39 -18.20 8.64
CA TYR A 512 -13.65 -18.78 8.24
C TYR A 512 -13.62 -19.19 6.77
N LYS A 513 -13.98 -20.45 6.47
CA LYS A 513 -14.08 -20.98 5.10
C LYS A 513 -12.88 -20.66 4.21
N GLY A 514 -11.68 -20.70 4.77
CA GLY A 514 -10.47 -20.47 4.01
C GLY A 514 -9.96 -19.01 3.99
N PHE A 515 -10.62 -18.06 4.64
CA PHE A 515 -10.19 -16.65 4.63
C PHE A 515 -10.25 -15.99 6.01
N PHE A 516 -9.49 -14.92 6.19
CA PHE A 516 -9.48 -14.10 7.40
C PHE A 516 -10.54 -13.00 7.35
N LEU A 517 -11.12 -12.68 8.51
CA LEU A 517 -12.02 -11.53 8.67
C LEU A 517 -11.24 -10.28 9.03
N ASN A 518 -11.69 -9.14 8.51
CA ASN A 518 -11.10 -7.81 8.77
C ASN A 518 -11.03 -7.44 10.26
N ASP A 519 -10.42 -6.31 10.59
CA ASP A 519 -10.60 -5.66 11.90
C ASP A 519 -10.92 -4.15 11.76
N GLN A 520 -11.70 -3.79 10.74
CA GLN A 520 -11.92 -2.38 10.39
C GLN A 520 -12.53 -1.53 11.50
N LEU A 521 -13.33 -2.11 12.39
CA LEU A 521 -14.02 -1.32 13.42
C LEU A 521 -13.03 -0.70 14.42
N SER A 522 -11.80 -1.21 14.49
CA SER A 522 -10.68 -0.60 15.22
C SER A 522 -10.16 0.72 14.61
N ASN A 523 -10.68 1.12 13.45
CA ASN A 523 -10.41 2.42 12.82
C ASN A 523 -11.43 3.50 13.20
N PHE A 524 -12.43 3.20 14.03
CA PHE A 524 -13.24 4.24 14.65
C PHE A 524 -12.47 4.97 15.75
N SER A 525 -12.75 6.26 15.87
CA SER A 525 -12.19 7.11 16.91
C SER A 525 -12.73 6.72 18.28
N GLU A 526 -11.85 6.68 19.27
CA GLU A 526 -12.18 6.54 20.69
C GLU A 526 -12.49 7.89 21.36
N THR A 527 -12.24 9.00 20.65
CA THR A 527 -12.61 10.35 21.10
C THR A 527 -14.11 10.58 20.99
N GLU A 528 -14.75 10.95 22.11
CA GLU A 528 -16.18 11.28 22.17
C GLU A 528 -16.53 12.47 21.25
N GLY A 529 -17.60 12.34 20.45
CA GLY A 529 -18.04 13.39 19.53
C GLY A 529 -17.16 13.55 18.29
N SER A 530 -16.22 12.63 18.08
CA SER A 530 -15.42 12.58 16.84
C SER A 530 -16.33 12.37 15.64
N ILE A 531 -15.97 13.00 14.52
CA ILE A 531 -16.65 12.79 13.23
C ILE A 531 -16.54 11.34 12.73
N ASN A 532 -15.59 10.58 13.28
CA ASN A 532 -15.33 9.17 13.03
C ASN A 532 -15.65 8.29 14.27
N GLU A 533 -16.56 8.71 15.14
CA GLU A 533 -17.03 7.84 16.24
C GLU A 533 -17.80 6.61 15.69
N PRO A 534 -17.85 5.49 16.42
CA PRO A 534 -18.62 4.32 16.02
C PRO A 534 -20.12 4.62 15.89
N TYR A 535 -20.74 4.21 14.78
CA TYR A 535 -22.17 4.40 14.54
C TYR A 535 -22.73 3.25 13.67
N PRO A 536 -23.97 2.76 13.90
CA PRO A 536 -24.58 1.71 13.10
C PRO A 536 -24.55 1.98 11.59
N GLY A 537 -24.05 1.03 10.79
CA GLY A 537 -23.97 1.16 9.33
C GLY A 537 -22.89 2.11 8.81
N ARG A 538 -22.13 2.79 9.69
CA ARG A 538 -21.07 3.73 9.31
C ARG A 538 -19.83 3.00 8.79
N ARG A 539 -19.18 3.59 7.78
CA ARG A 539 -17.84 3.17 7.33
C ARG A 539 -16.77 3.83 8.20
N PRO A 540 -15.80 3.09 8.76
CA PRO A 540 -14.73 3.69 9.53
C PRO A 540 -13.71 4.39 8.61
N ARG A 541 -13.06 5.44 9.15
CA ARG A 541 -11.98 6.18 8.49
C ARG A 541 -10.81 5.28 8.11
N SER A 542 -10.05 5.68 7.09
CA SER A 542 -8.74 5.09 6.81
C SER A 542 -7.89 6.00 5.94
N PHE A 543 -6.63 5.60 5.79
CA PHE A 543 -5.62 6.28 4.98
C PHE A 543 -5.45 5.69 3.58
N MET A 544 -6.25 4.67 3.19
CA MET A 544 -6.24 4.16 1.81
C MET A 544 -6.45 5.33 0.84
N SER A 545 -5.61 5.40 -0.18
CA SER A 545 -5.61 6.52 -1.13
C SER A 545 -5.27 6.01 -2.54
N PRO A 546 -6.04 5.08 -3.14
CA PRO A 546 -5.88 4.84 -4.57
C PRO A 546 -6.09 6.17 -5.30
N ALA A 547 -5.25 6.43 -6.30
CA ALA A 547 -5.25 7.69 -7.03
C ALA A 547 -5.01 7.48 -8.53
N ILE A 548 -5.54 8.42 -9.32
CA ILE A 548 -5.28 8.60 -10.75
C ILE A 548 -4.97 10.09 -10.95
N LEU A 549 -3.82 10.40 -11.53
CA LEU A 549 -3.43 11.74 -11.95
C LEU A 549 -3.51 11.82 -13.47
N MET A 550 -4.06 12.92 -13.98
CA MET A 550 -4.21 13.15 -15.40
C MET A 550 -3.65 14.52 -15.75
N LYS A 551 -2.75 14.55 -16.74
CA LYS A 551 -2.20 15.77 -17.31
C LYS A 551 -2.77 15.94 -18.71
N GLU A 552 -3.43 17.07 -18.92
CA GLU A 552 -4.02 17.42 -20.21
C GLU A 552 -3.36 18.68 -20.78
N ILE A 553 -3.00 18.65 -22.06
CA ILE A 553 -2.46 19.79 -22.81
C ILE A 553 -3.36 20.02 -24.02
N ASP A 554 -3.92 21.23 -24.13
CA ASP A 554 -4.82 21.62 -25.22
C ASP A 554 -6.07 20.72 -25.40
N GLY A 555 -6.47 20.01 -24.33
CA GLY A 555 -7.62 19.10 -24.31
C GLY A 555 -7.29 17.66 -24.73
N ASP A 556 -6.02 17.36 -25.00
CA ASP A 556 -5.52 16.01 -25.24
C ASP A 556 -4.76 15.52 -23.99
N ILE A 557 -4.87 14.22 -23.69
CA ILE A 557 -4.17 13.59 -22.57
C ILE A 557 -2.68 13.47 -22.93
N ASP A 558 -1.83 14.11 -22.13
CA ASP A 558 -0.37 14.07 -22.24
C ASP A 558 0.21 12.95 -21.36
N GLU A 559 -0.34 12.76 -20.15
CA GLU A 559 0.09 11.71 -19.23
C GLU A 559 -1.05 11.25 -18.32
N ILE A 560 -1.08 9.94 -18.01
CA ILE A 560 -1.92 9.38 -16.94
C ILE A 560 -1.04 8.58 -15.99
N ILE A 561 -1.17 8.82 -14.68
CA ILE A 561 -0.51 8.05 -13.63
C ILE A 561 -1.59 7.41 -12.76
N GLY A 562 -1.75 6.09 -12.84
CA GLY A 562 -2.46 5.33 -11.83
C GLY A 562 -1.49 4.91 -10.74
N LEU A 563 -1.80 5.15 -9.46
CA LEU A 563 -0.93 4.72 -8.37
C LEU A 563 -1.66 4.52 -7.04
N GLY A 564 -0.95 3.89 -6.12
CA GLY A 564 -1.30 3.83 -4.70
C GLY A 564 -0.31 2.98 -3.92
N SER A 565 -0.50 2.92 -2.60
CA SER A 565 0.40 2.21 -1.70
C SER A 565 -0.38 1.51 -0.59
N PRO A 566 0.10 0.37 -0.09
CA PRO A 566 -0.24 -0.11 1.24
C PRO A 566 0.58 0.62 2.32
N GLY A 567 0.27 0.41 3.60
CA GLY A 567 1.07 0.95 4.71
C GLY A 567 0.32 1.79 5.75
N GLY A 568 -1.01 1.63 5.87
CA GLY A 568 -1.81 2.28 6.91
C GLY A 568 -1.63 3.80 6.93
N GLY A 569 -1.39 4.36 8.11
CA GLY A 569 -1.20 5.80 8.31
C GLY A 569 -0.14 6.47 7.43
N ARG A 570 0.77 5.74 6.79
CA ARG A 570 1.84 6.33 5.97
C ARG A 570 1.47 6.52 4.50
N ILE A 571 0.38 5.90 4.04
CA ILE A 571 0.03 5.83 2.60
C ILE A 571 0.07 7.21 1.91
N PRO A 572 -0.66 8.25 2.39
CA PRO A 572 -0.67 9.55 1.71
C PRO A 572 0.72 10.18 1.59
N MET A 573 1.53 10.12 2.65
CA MET A 573 2.84 10.78 2.69
C MET A 573 3.90 10.05 1.88
N MET A 574 3.82 8.72 1.77
CA MET A 574 4.75 7.96 0.91
C MET A 574 4.46 8.25 -0.57
N MET A 575 3.18 8.30 -0.94
CA MET A 575 2.77 8.66 -2.30
C MET A 575 3.15 10.11 -2.64
N ALA A 576 2.88 11.06 -1.73
CA ALA A 576 3.20 12.46 -1.93
C ALA A 576 4.70 12.69 -2.13
N GLN A 577 5.56 12.08 -1.30
CA GLN A 577 7.01 12.19 -1.46
C GLN A 577 7.50 11.72 -2.83
N VAL A 578 7.02 10.57 -3.32
CA VAL A 578 7.42 10.06 -4.65
C VAL A 578 6.96 10.98 -5.77
N LEU A 579 5.72 11.49 -5.72
CA LEU A 579 5.22 12.42 -6.73
C LEU A 579 5.92 13.78 -6.69
N ILE A 580 6.30 14.28 -5.52
CA ILE A 580 7.12 15.49 -5.40
C ILE A 580 8.46 15.28 -6.11
N TYR A 581 9.15 14.17 -5.85
CA TYR A 581 10.41 13.86 -6.52
C TYR A 581 10.25 13.73 -8.04
N TYR A 582 9.22 13.02 -8.48
CA TYR A 582 8.93 12.83 -9.89
C TYR A 582 8.59 14.15 -10.61
N THR A 583 7.64 14.92 -10.09
CA THR A 583 7.08 16.09 -10.79
C THR A 583 7.84 17.39 -10.54
N MET A 584 8.20 17.68 -9.29
CA MET A 584 8.78 18.98 -8.91
C MET A 584 10.31 19.00 -9.05
N TYR A 585 10.95 17.82 -9.07
CA TYR A 585 12.39 17.67 -9.28
C TYR A 585 12.75 17.00 -10.62
N ASP A 586 11.76 16.76 -11.49
CA ASP A 586 11.93 16.21 -12.85
C ASP A 586 12.76 14.92 -12.85
N MET A 587 12.49 14.03 -11.88
CA MET A 587 13.17 12.74 -11.76
C MET A 587 12.45 11.67 -12.60
N ASP A 588 13.18 10.66 -13.05
CA ASP A 588 12.56 9.44 -13.57
C ASP A 588 11.72 8.77 -12.47
N PHE A 589 10.58 8.14 -12.82
CA PHE A 589 9.67 7.59 -11.81
C PHE A 589 10.30 6.44 -11.01
N ASP A 590 11.07 5.55 -11.66
CA ASP A 590 11.78 4.49 -10.94
C ASP A 590 12.88 5.10 -10.05
N GLU A 591 13.55 6.15 -10.50
CA GLU A 591 14.51 6.89 -9.67
C GLU A 591 13.84 7.47 -8.41
N ALA A 592 12.74 8.20 -8.59
CA ALA A 592 11.93 8.80 -7.52
C ALA A 592 11.40 7.76 -6.52
N MET A 593 10.98 6.60 -6.99
CA MET A 593 10.41 5.54 -6.15
C MET A 593 11.51 4.74 -5.42
N THR A 594 12.58 4.38 -6.13
CA THR A 594 13.54 3.35 -5.69
C THR A 594 14.75 3.94 -4.97
N TYR A 595 15.32 5.02 -5.51
CA TYR A 595 16.61 5.58 -5.07
C TYR A 595 16.48 6.77 -4.12
N MET A 596 15.30 7.40 -4.07
CA MET A 596 15.01 8.38 -3.04
C MET A 596 14.71 7.69 -1.70
N THR A 597 15.25 8.27 -0.64
CA THR A 597 14.95 7.85 0.73
C THR A 597 13.62 8.47 1.18
N ARG A 598 12.83 7.69 1.92
CA ARG A 598 11.57 8.17 2.51
C ARG A 598 11.67 8.21 4.03
N PHE A 599 10.88 9.09 4.61
CA PHE A 599 10.75 9.19 6.06
C PHE A 599 9.30 9.47 6.42
N GLN A 600 8.97 9.23 7.69
CA GLN A 600 7.68 9.58 8.26
C GLN A 600 7.90 10.38 9.53
N TYR A 601 7.11 11.42 9.69
CA TYR A 601 6.96 12.09 10.97
C TYR A 601 5.79 11.46 11.71
N ASP A 602 6.05 10.92 12.91
CA ASP A 602 5.12 10.00 13.56
C ASP A 602 5.17 10.09 15.09
N PHE A 603 4.05 9.77 15.74
CA PHE A 603 3.98 9.73 17.20
C PHE A 603 4.48 8.39 17.72
N ASN A 604 5.41 8.44 18.68
CA ASN A 604 5.91 7.26 19.37
C ASN A 604 5.21 7.12 20.73
N GLU A 605 4.25 6.22 20.80
CA GLU A 605 3.45 5.92 22.00
C GLU A 605 4.29 5.47 23.20
N GLN A 606 5.45 4.82 22.96
CA GLN A 606 6.31 4.38 24.08
C GLN A 606 7.01 5.55 24.76
N THR A 607 7.28 6.61 24.00
CA THR A 607 7.99 7.78 24.48
C THR A 607 7.07 8.98 24.70
N GLU A 608 5.83 8.91 24.23
CA GLU A 608 4.86 10.00 24.20
C GLU A 608 5.39 11.25 23.45
N GLU A 609 6.18 11.02 22.40
CA GLU A 609 6.80 12.10 21.60
C GLU A 609 6.71 11.81 20.10
N TYR A 610 6.63 12.85 19.28
CA TYR A 610 6.85 12.67 17.86
C TYR A 610 8.34 12.54 17.54
N GLU A 611 8.63 11.71 16.55
CA GLU A 611 9.95 11.51 15.99
C GLU A 611 9.90 11.41 14.46
N ILE A 612 11.06 11.69 13.84
CA ILE A 612 11.29 11.42 12.43
C ILE A 612 11.84 10.00 12.35
N ARG A 613 11.07 9.11 11.72
CA ARG A 613 11.51 7.75 11.40
C ARG A 613 12.10 7.74 9.99
N LEU A 614 13.40 7.51 9.90
CA LEU A 614 14.15 7.44 8.66
C LEU A 614 14.19 6.00 8.13
N GLU A 615 14.15 5.85 6.81
CA GLU A 615 14.48 4.58 6.15
C GLU A 615 15.92 4.13 6.50
N PRO A 616 16.19 2.81 6.55
CA PRO A 616 17.55 2.29 6.77
C PRO A 616 18.55 2.81 5.73
N LYS A 617 18.06 3.04 4.50
CA LYS A 617 18.82 3.57 3.37
C LYS A 617 19.41 4.96 3.63
N PHE A 618 18.90 5.74 4.58
CA PHE A 618 19.54 7.01 4.96
C PHE A 618 21.00 6.84 5.38
N ARG A 619 21.39 5.67 5.93
CA ARG A 619 22.78 5.36 6.30
C ARG A 619 23.73 5.30 5.10
N GLU A 620 23.19 5.14 3.90
CA GLU A 620 23.95 5.11 2.64
C GLU A 620 24.03 6.49 1.97
N LEU A 621 23.33 7.50 2.50
CA LEU A 621 23.50 8.87 2.04
C LEU A 621 24.86 9.42 2.48
N ASP A 622 25.50 10.14 1.58
CA ASP A 622 26.60 11.01 1.95
C ASP A 622 26.13 11.97 3.05
N ARG A 623 26.92 12.11 4.12
CA ARG A 623 26.65 13.07 5.22
C ARG A 623 25.42 12.75 6.08
N TYR A 624 25.00 11.47 6.14
CA TYR A 624 23.96 10.99 7.04
C TYR A 624 24.08 11.54 8.49
N ASP A 625 25.29 11.52 9.06
CA ASP A 625 25.51 12.00 10.43
C ASP A 625 25.23 13.51 10.58
N ASP A 626 25.62 14.32 9.59
CA ASP A 626 25.36 15.76 9.62
C ASP A 626 23.87 16.07 9.45
N ILE A 627 23.14 15.29 8.63
CA ILE A 627 21.68 15.41 8.50
C ILE A 627 21.02 15.15 9.86
N ARG A 628 21.42 14.07 10.54
CA ARG A 628 20.89 13.74 11.87
C ARG A 628 21.25 14.78 12.92
N GLU A 629 22.48 15.27 12.91
CA GLU A 629 22.95 16.31 13.82
C GLU A 629 22.16 17.61 13.62
N GLU A 630 21.95 18.03 12.36
CA GLU A 630 21.20 19.25 12.02
C GLU A 630 19.72 19.13 12.38
N LEU A 631 19.07 17.99 12.12
CA LEU A 631 17.70 17.72 12.58
C LEU A 631 17.59 17.76 14.11
N SER A 632 18.58 17.18 14.81
CA SER A 632 18.62 17.18 16.28
C SER A 632 18.81 18.59 16.83
N LYS A 633 19.65 19.42 16.21
CA LYS A 633 19.81 20.86 16.55
C LYS A 633 18.52 21.66 16.37
N ARG A 634 17.65 21.24 15.44
CA ARG A 634 16.33 21.84 15.24
C ARG A 634 15.27 21.35 16.24
N GLY A 635 15.62 20.39 17.10
CA GLY A 635 14.76 19.87 18.15
C GLY A 635 13.92 18.67 17.73
N TYR A 636 14.29 17.99 16.63
CA TYR A 636 13.66 16.75 16.21
C TYR A 636 14.34 15.54 16.81
N ARG A 637 13.54 14.62 17.35
CA ARG A 637 13.99 13.27 17.66
C ARG A 637 14.07 12.48 16.36
N VAL A 638 15.20 11.82 16.11
CA VAL A 638 15.45 11.07 14.87
C VAL A 638 15.77 9.62 15.17
N THR A 639 14.98 8.71 14.62
CA THR A 639 15.15 7.26 14.73
C THR A 639 15.25 6.64 13.34
N VAL A 640 15.83 5.44 13.27
CA VAL A 640 15.80 4.62 12.06
C VAL A 640 14.80 3.51 12.28
N GLU A 641 13.88 3.33 11.32
CA GLU A 641 12.94 2.22 11.32
C GLU A 641 13.47 1.12 10.40
N GLU A 642 13.84 -0.03 10.98
CA GLU A 642 14.50 -1.11 10.25
C GLU A 642 13.55 -1.84 9.29
N GLY A 643 12.24 -1.83 9.56
CA GLY A 643 11.26 -2.44 8.68
C GLY A 643 11.04 -1.64 7.41
N GLN A 644 11.67 -2.02 6.29
CA GLN A 644 11.49 -1.34 4.99
C GLN A 644 10.02 -1.18 4.58
N MET A 645 9.20 -2.16 4.93
CA MET A 645 7.78 -2.20 4.62
C MET A 645 7.01 -1.06 5.31
N TYR A 646 7.55 -0.49 6.40
CA TYR A 646 6.99 0.69 7.05
C TYR A 646 6.80 1.84 6.04
N PHE A 647 7.71 1.99 5.09
CA PHE A 647 7.76 3.11 4.15
C PHE A 647 6.93 2.90 2.86
N GLY A 648 5.84 2.14 2.98
CA GLY A 648 4.92 1.86 1.88
C GLY A 648 5.39 0.75 0.94
N GLY A 649 4.73 0.65 -0.21
CA GLY A 649 5.03 -0.30 -1.27
C GLY A 649 4.26 0.09 -2.53
N ILE A 650 4.64 1.23 -3.09
CA ILE A 650 3.91 1.90 -4.17
C ILE A 650 3.83 0.99 -5.40
N GLN A 651 2.64 0.88 -5.98
CA GLN A 651 2.47 0.34 -7.33
C GLN A 651 1.98 1.48 -8.21
N ALA A 652 2.50 1.56 -9.44
CA ALA A 652 2.12 2.58 -10.40
C ALA A 652 2.07 2.02 -11.83
N VAL A 653 1.18 2.58 -12.65
CA VAL A 653 1.27 2.53 -14.11
C VAL A 653 1.25 3.94 -14.66
N ILE A 654 1.98 4.16 -15.75
CA ILE A 654 2.07 5.45 -16.44
C ILE A 654 1.80 5.24 -17.92
N TYR A 655 0.90 6.03 -18.48
CA TYR A 655 0.78 6.25 -19.93
C TYR A 655 1.49 7.56 -20.27
N ASP A 656 2.46 7.49 -21.18
CA ASP A 656 3.20 8.63 -21.72
C ASP A 656 2.81 8.88 -23.18
N ALA A 657 2.11 9.99 -23.45
CA ALA A 657 1.64 10.31 -24.79
C ALA A 657 2.76 10.75 -25.75
N ILE A 658 3.87 11.29 -25.25
CA ILE A 658 5.01 11.70 -26.09
C ILE A 658 5.69 10.47 -26.69
N ARG A 659 5.85 9.42 -25.87
CA ARG A 659 6.43 8.15 -26.29
C ARG A 659 5.40 7.20 -26.90
N GLN A 660 4.12 7.39 -26.62
CA GLN A 660 3.04 6.44 -26.91
C GLN A 660 3.31 5.09 -26.24
N GLU A 661 3.78 5.15 -24.98
CA GLU A 661 4.23 3.99 -24.22
C GLU A 661 3.49 3.85 -22.89
N LEU A 662 3.34 2.61 -22.43
CA LEU A 662 2.90 2.26 -21.08
C LEU A 662 4.08 1.74 -20.26
N HIS A 663 4.08 2.11 -18.99
CA HIS A 663 5.09 1.73 -18.01
C HIS A 663 4.40 1.25 -16.73
N GLY A 664 5.01 0.29 -16.04
CA GLY A 664 4.58 -0.24 -14.75
C GLY A 664 5.75 -0.22 -13.78
N TYR A 665 5.49 0.18 -12.54
CA TYR A 665 6.49 0.34 -11.50
C TYR A 665 5.98 -0.26 -10.21
N ALA A 666 6.75 -1.18 -9.64
CA ALA A 666 6.45 -1.83 -8.39
C ALA A 666 7.57 -1.62 -7.37
N ASP A 667 7.20 -1.13 -6.19
CA ASP A 667 8.16 -0.78 -5.15
C ASP A 667 8.81 -2.03 -4.54
N PRO A 668 10.15 -2.11 -4.54
CA PRO A 668 10.86 -3.28 -4.02
C PRO A 668 10.69 -3.49 -2.50
N ARG A 669 10.31 -2.45 -1.74
CA ARG A 669 10.20 -2.50 -0.26
C ARG A 669 9.16 -3.51 0.24
N ARG A 670 8.23 -3.94 -0.62
CA ARG A 670 7.19 -4.93 -0.30
C ARG A 670 7.10 -6.07 -1.32
N GLY A 671 8.09 -6.20 -2.20
CA GLY A 671 8.13 -7.32 -3.16
C GLY A 671 7.15 -7.23 -4.31
N GLY A 672 6.66 -6.02 -4.61
CA GLY A 672 5.78 -5.81 -5.74
C GLY A 672 6.46 -6.19 -7.06
N SER A 673 5.62 -6.48 -8.05
CA SER A 673 6.04 -6.79 -9.41
C SER A 673 5.20 -6.01 -10.41
N ALA A 674 5.75 -5.79 -11.60
CA ALA A 674 5.05 -5.20 -12.72
C ALA A 674 5.33 -6.03 -13.98
N ASP A 675 4.29 -6.25 -14.77
CA ASP A 675 4.38 -6.98 -16.02
C ASP A 675 3.31 -6.49 -17.01
N GLY A 676 3.51 -6.78 -18.29
CA GLY A 676 2.64 -6.30 -19.35
C GLY A 676 2.82 -7.09 -20.64
N GLY A 677 1.89 -6.88 -21.57
CA GLY A 677 1.84 -7.61 -22.82
C GLY A 677 1.14 -6.79 -23.89
N SER A 678 1.11 -7.33 -25.12
CA SER A 678 0.38 -6.70 -26.22
C SER A 678 -0.63 -7.65 -26.83
N GLU A 679 -1.80 -7.13 -27.19
CA GLU A 679 -2.85 -7.90 -27.88
C GLU A 679 -2.41 -8.44 -29.25
N ARG A 680 -1.30 -7.93 -29.81
CA ARG A 680 -0.75 -8.35 -31.11
C ARG A 680 0.55 -9.17 -31.02
N GLY A 681 0.81 -9.85 -29.89
CA GLY A 681 2.00 -10.67 -29.65
C GLY A 681 1.79 -12.19 -29.54
N THR A 682 1.63 -12.88 -30.68
CA THR A 682 1.80 -14.34 -30.94
C THR A 682 0.75 -15.37 -30.54
N ALA A 683 -0.31 -15.05 -29.79
CA ALA A 683 -1.38 -16.03 -29.55
C ALA A 683 -2.30 -16.15 -30.78
N VAL A 684 -2.06 -17.14 -31.66
CA VAL A 684 -3.10 -17.62 -32.56
C VAL A 684 -4.09 -18.42 -31.70
N PRO A 685 -5.38 -18.05 -31.64
CA PRO A 685 -6.37 -18.85 -30.92
C PRO A 685 -6.33 -20.30 -31.40
N GLY A 686 -5.97 -21.22 -30.50
CA GLY A 686 -5.81 -22.64 -30.79
C GLY A 686 -4.37 -23.17 -30.94
N THR A 687 -3.32 -22.37 -30.68
CA THR A 687 -1.91 -22.85 -30.68
C THR A 687 -1.31 -23.07 -29.29
N GLY A 688 -2.10 -22.93 -28.22
CA GLY A 688 -1.68 -23.37 -26.88
C GLY A 688 -1.54 -24.90 -26.85
N VAL A 689 -0.31 -25.39 -26.92
CA VAL A 689 -0.01 -26.80 -26.66
C VAL A 689 0.26 -26.95 -25.17
N THR A 690 -0.76 -27.29 -24.40
CA THR A 690 -0.58 -27.80 -23.04
C THR A 690 -0.20 -29.28 -23.12
N GLY A 691 1.03 -29.58 -22.70
CA GLY A 691 1.49 -30.92 -22.33
C GLY A 691 1.72 -31.92 -23.47
N THR A 692 2.97 -32.07 -23.90
CA THR A 692 3.51 -33.43 -24.15
C THR A 692 4.93 -33.54 -23.62
N GLY A 693 5.08 -33.55 -22.30
CA GLY A 693 6.14 -34.30 -21.64
C GLY A 693 5.87 -35.81 -21.80
N VAL A 694 5.87 -36.30 -23.04
CA VAL A 694 5.95 -37.74 -23.35
C VAL A 694 7.21 -37.90 -24.20
N PRO A 695 8.23 -38.62 -23.71
CA PRO A 695 9.38 -38.96 -24.53
C PRO A 695 8.92 -39.79 -25.74
N GLY A 696 8.91 -39.20 -26.95
CA GLY A 696 8.75 -39.95 -28.20
C GLY A 696 7.66 -39.53 -29.19
N THR A 697 7.10 -38.32 -29.14
CA THR A 697 6.14 -37.86 -30.18
C THR A 697 6.63 -36.60 -30.91
N ASP A 698 7.21 -36.80 -32.11
CA ASP A 698 7.39 -35.75 -33.12
C ASP A 698 6.04 -35.41 -33.76
N VAL A 699 5.57 -34.17 -33.62
CA VAL A 699 4.44 -33.65 -34.38
C VAL A 699 4.99 -32.88 -35.58
N THR A 700 4.62 -33.31 -36.78
CA THR A 700 5.04 -32.69 -38.04
C THR A 700 4.01 -31.69 -38.56
N GLY A 701 4.46 -30.46 -38.81
CA GLY A 701 3.95 -29.61 -39.89
C GLY A 701 2.99 -28.47 -39.54
N THR A 702 3.53 -27.28 -39.38
CA THR A 702 2.85 -26.01 -39.75
C THR A 702 3.80 -25.21 -40.63
N ARG A 703 3.50 -25.13 -41.93
CA ARG A 703 4.21 -24.30 -42.89
C ARG A 703 3.35 -23.05 -43.12
N VAL A 704 3.81 -21.90 -42.66
CA VAL A 704 3.20 -20.59 -42.98
C VAL A 704 3.66 -20.20 -44.39
N PRO A 705 2.76 -19.88 -45.34
CA PRO A 705 3.16 -19.37 -46.65
C PRO A 705 3.68 -17.94 -46.52
N GLY A 706 4.98 -17.70 -46.81
CA GLY A 706 5.54 -16.34 -46.94
C GLY A 706 6.86 -16.05 -46.22
N THR A 707 7.37 -16.96 -45.39
CA THR A 707 8.65 -16.76 -44.67
C THR A 707 9.77 -17.60 -45.30
N ASP A 708 10.50 -17.03 -46.24
CA ASP A 708 11.82 -17.55 -46.64
C ASP A 708 12.82 -17.18 -45.54
N VAL A 709 13.03 -18.07 -44.58
CA VAL A 709 14.18 -18.00 -43.67
C VAL A 709 15.36 -18.68 -44.37
N THR A 710 16.25 -17.88 -44.95
CA THR A 710 17.51 -18.38 -45.50
C THR A 710 18.42 -18.85 -44.38
N GLY A 711 18.72 -20.15 -44.33
CA GLY A 711 19.90 -20.65 -43.63
C GLY A 711 19.72 -21.84 -42.70
N THR A 712 19.20 -22.98 -43.17
CA THR A 712 19.52 -24.28 -42.56
C THR A 712 19.60 -25.38 -43.63
N ASN A 713 20.81 -25.65 -44.11
CA ASN A 713 21.10 -26.87 -44.86
C ASN A 713 21.16 -28.05 -43.90
N VAL A 714 20.11 -28.85 -43.82
CA VAL A 714 20.18 -30.20 -43.24
C VAL A 714 20.23 -31.22 -44.37
N THR A 715 21.42 -31.77 -44.59
CA THR A 715 21.67 -32.92 -45.48
C THR A 715 20.95 -34.15 -44.94
N GLY A 716 19.99 -34.71 -45.69
CA GLY A 716 19.40 -36.01 -45.36
C GLY A 716 18.07 -36.38 -46.01
N THR A 717 17.29 -35.43 -46.53
CA THR A 717 15.90 -35.73 -46.94
C THR A 717 15.76 -35.91 -48.45
N LYS A 718 15.58 -37.16 -48.91
CA LYS A 718 15.17 -37.47 -50.29
C LYS A 718 13.69 -37.10 -50.47
N ILE A 719 13.42 -36.07 -51.26
CA ILE A 719 12.06 -35.71 -51.69
C ILE A 719 11.69 -36.58 -52.90
N GLN A 720 10.71 -37.48 -52.74
CA GLN A 720 10.06 -38.14 -53.88
C GLN A 720 8.99 -37.20 -54.46
N ILE A 721 9.26 -36.63 -55.63
CA ILE A 721 8.29 -35.82 -56.37
C ILE A 721 7.38 -36.76 -57.17
N ARG A 722 6.10 -36.86 -56.79
CA ARG A 722 5.05 -37.40 -57.67
C ARG A 722 4.70 -36.34 -58.72
N GLN A 723 5.09 -36.57 -59.97
CA GLN A 723 4.63 -35.77 -61.10
C GLN A 723 3.14 -36.04 -61.37
N GLN A 724 2.31 -35.00 -61.29
CA GLN A 724 1.00 -34.98 -61.94
C GLN A 724 1.19 -34.61 -63.42
N GLN A 725 0.85 -35.54 -64.32
CA GLN A 725 0.67 -35.25 -65.74
C GLN A 725 -0.60 -34.40 -65.95
N LYS A 726 -0.45 -33.25 -66.62
CA LYS A 726 -1.52 -32.62 -67.41
C LYS A 726 -1.11 -32.65 -68.88
N GLY A 727 -1.98 -33.19 -69.71
CA GLY A 727 -1.76 -33.41 -71.14
C GLY A 727 -2.12 -32.23 -72.05
N GLY A 728 -1.86 -32.46 -73.34
CA GLY A 728 -2.22 -31.63 -74.50
C GLY A 728 -1.11 -31.75 -75.56
N HIS A 729 -1.14 -32.72 -76.47
CA HIS A 729 -1.76 -32.71 -77.80
C HIS A 729 -1.19 -31.70 -78.81
N SER A 730 -0.75 -32.29 -79.94
CA SER A 730 -0.11 -31.80 -81.17
C SER A 730 1.31 -31.27 -81.06
#